data_AF-A0A8C3BNQ8-F1
#
_entry.id   AF-A0A8C3BNQ8-F1
#
_cell.length_a   1.000
_cell.length_b   1.000
_cell.length_c   1.000
_cell.angle_alpha   90.00
_cell.angle_beta   90.00
_cell.angle_gamma   90.00
#
_symmetry.space_group_name_H-M   'P 1'
#
loop_
_entity.id
_entity.type
_entity.pdbx_description
1 polymer ?
#
loop_
_entity_poly.entity_id
_entity_poly.type
_entity_poly.pdbx_seq_one_letter_code
_entity_poly.pdbx_strand_id
1 'polypeptide(L)'
;FSNCSIFLNKATATIALDNGSQKELLNLTQQDYMNRIEELNQSLKDAWSSDQKVKALKIVIQVSKLVYERILSMCMDNRVSLSDNFSPENVNDTAKETCLNWFFKIASIRELIPRFYVEAAILKCNKFLSKTGISECLPRLTSMIRGIGDPLVAVFARAYLCRVGMEVAPQLKESLNKNFFDFLLTFKQIHGDTVQNQLIVQCVEIPLYLTLYSPAIDWILQCIAYRAPEVLLTEMMERCKKLGNNALLLNSVMSAFRAEFIAARSMDFICMIKECDESGFPKHLLFRSLGLNLALADPPENDRLQILNEAWKVITKLKNPQDYINCAEVWVEYTCRHFKKREVNTVLADIIKHMTPDRAFEDAYPQLQSIIQKVITYIYDFSLLFSVEKFLPFLDMFQKENVRVEVCKCIMESFIKHQQESTKDPVILNALLHICKTMHDSVNALTLEDEKRMLAALINGFIKMVSFGRDFEQQLSFYVEARSMFCNLEPVLVQLIHSVNQLAMETRKVMKGNHSRKTAAFVRACVAFCFITIPSLSSIFTRLNLYLHSGQVALANQCLSQADAFFKAAVSLVPEVPKMISIDGKMRPSDAFLLEFLCNFFSTLLVVPDHPEQGVLFLVRGLLNVIQDYTWEDNSDDKVRIYTNVLHLLSAMTQETYIYHVDKVDSNDTLYGGDSKFLAEINKLCETVIAQILDHLKTLGKEETLKRQSQLALYLFNTILAHGDLRNNKLNQLSVNLWNLAQKHGFADTKTMVKTLEYIRRRSKQPEMSHFADLALRLPLQSRT
;
A
#
# COMPACT_ATOMS: atom_id res chain seq x y z
N PHE A 1 43.80 15.32 -35.89
CA PHE A 1 42.99 14.09 -35.92
C PHE A 1 43.29 13.11 -34.78
N SER A 2 44.23 13.40 -33.85
CA SER A 2 44.71 12.44 -32.84
C SER A 2 44.25 12.70 -31.39
N ASN A 3 43.69 13.85 -31.04
CA ASN A 3 43.29 14.18 -29.66
C ASN A 3 41.76 14.33 -29.45
N CYS A 4 40.93 13.86 -30.39
CA CYS A 4 39.48 14.10 -30.42
C CYS A 4 38.62 12.82 -30.49
N SER A 5 39.18 11.64 -30.21
CA SER A 5 38.44 10.36 -30.35
C SER A 5 37.39 10.18 -29.25
N ILE A 6 37.71 10.37 -27.97
CA ILE A 6 36.75 10.11 -26.86
C ILE A 6 35.50 11.01 -26.91
N PHE A 7 35.64 12.29 -27.26
CA PHE A 7 34.49 13.21 -27.34
C PHE A 7 33.59 12.92 -28.55
N LEU A 8 34.14 12.42 -29.67
CA LEU A 8 33.33 11.87 -30.75
C LEU A 8 32.60 10.58 -30.31
N ASN A 9 33.25 9.75 -29.48
CA ASN A 9 32.76 8.45 -29.04
C ASN A 9 31.58 8.52 -28.08
N LYS A 10 31.55 9.50 -27.16
CA LYS A 10 30.40 9.73 -26.27
C LYS A 10 29.17 10.26 -27.00
N ALA A 11 29.37 10.76 -28.21
CA ALA A 11 28.45 11.62 -28.90
C ALA A 11 27.81 10.92 -30.13
N THR A 12 28.50 9.95 -30.74
CA THR A 12 27.89 8.90 -31.58
C THR A 12 26.88 8.06 -30.79
N ALA A 13 27.11 7.81 -29.50
CA ALA A 13 26.14 7.19 -28.60
C ALA A 13 24.85 8.02 -28.45
N THR A 14 24.96 9.36 -28.37
CA THR A 14 23.81 10.27 -28.28
C THR A 14 23.10 10.50 -29.62
N ILE A 15 23.74 10.21 -30.76
CA ILE A 15 23.13 10.28 -32.11
C ILE A 15 22.18 9.09 -32.35
N ALA A 16 22.46 7.92 -31.76
CA ALA A 16 21.76 6.68 -32.05
C ALA A 16 20.41 6.52 -31.33
N LEU A 17 20.21 7.17 -30.19
CA LEU A 17 19.10 6.89 -29.24
C LEU A 17 18.02 7.98 -29.15
N ASP A 18 18.21 9.13 -29.81
CA ASP A 18 17.32 10.29 -29.64
C ASP A 18 16.23 10.34 -30.74
N ASN A 19 14.96 10.17 -30.34
CA ASN A 19 13.77 10.19 -31.21
C ASN A 19 12.92 11.46 -31.02
N GLY A 20 13.36 12.43 -30.21
CA GLY A 20 12.53 13.56 -29.76
C GLY A 20 11.98 14.47 -30.87
N SER A 21 12.51 14.44 -32.09
CA SER A 21 12.21 15.43 -33.13
C SER A 21 11.30 14.95 -34.28
N GLN A 22 10.73 13.74 -34.24
CA GLN A 22 9.90 13.21 -35.35
C GLN A 22 8.42 13.61 -35.28
N LYS A 23 7.87 13.98 -34.13
CA LYS A 23 6.42 14.26 -33.98
C LYS A 23 5.98 15.68 -34.35
N GLU A 24 6.89 16.63 -34.55
CA GLU A 24 6.55 18.03 -34.85
C GLU A 24 6.33 18.33 -36.35
N LEU A 25 6.66 17.39 -37.25
CA LEU A 25 6.76 17.67 -38.69
C LEU A 25 5.55 17.27 -39.54
N LEU A 26 4.54 16.60 -38.96
CA LEU A 26 3.40 16.09 -39.72
C LEU A 26 2.40 17.18 -40.17
N ASN A 27 2.52 18.43 -39.70
CA ASN A 27 1.54 19.51 -39.93
C ASN A 27 2.14 20.86 -40.38
N LEU A 28 3.38 20.90 -40.91
CA LEU A 28 4.02 22.17 -41.31
C LEU A 28 3.63 22.60 -42.73
N THR A 29 3.40 23.90 -42.94
CA THR A 29 3.21 24.45 -44.29
C THR A 29 4.52 24.42 -45.08
N GLN A 30 4.45 24.53 -46.41
CA GLN A 30 5.65 24.59 -47.27
C GLN A 30 6.61 25.72 -46.86
N GLN A 31 6.08 26.84 -46.37
CA GLN A 31 6.84 27.98 -45.87
C GLN A 31 7.58 27.63 -44.57
N ASP A 32 6.89 27.00 -43.62
CA ASP A 32 7.48 26.59 -42.34
C ASP A 32 8.57 25.53 -42.52
N TYR A 33 8.38 24.63 -43.49
CA TYR A 33 9.38 23.62 -43.87
C TYR A 33 10.65 24.26 -44.44
N MET A 34 10.53 25.28 -45.31
CA MET A 34 11.69 26.01 -45.84
C MET A 34 12.43 26.78 -44.75
N ASN A 35 11.70 27.50 -43.89
CA ASN A 35 12.29 28.21 -42.75
C ASN A 35 13.06 27.26 -41.82
N ARG A 36 12.49 26.07 -41.56
CA ARG A 36 13.14 25.07 -40.72
C ARG A 36 14.40 24.48 -41.37
N ILE A 37 14.42 24.29 -42.68
CA ILE A 37 15.64 23.87 -43.40
C ILE A 37 16.72 24.95 -43.34
N GLU A 38 16.35 26.22 -43.46
CA GLU A 38 17.29 27.34 -43.33
C GLU A 38 17.86 27.45 -41.91
N GLU A 39 17.02 27.28 -40.87
CA GLU A 39 17.46 27.20 -39.48
C GLU A 39 18.43 26.04 -39.23
N LEU A 40 18.14 24.85 -39.77
CA LEU A 40 19.02 23.69 -39.67
C LEU A 40 20.33 23.90 -40.45
N ASN A 41 20.29 24.57 -41.60
CA ASN A 41 21.48 24.93 -42.38
C ASN A 41 22.36 25.94 -41.63
N GLN A 42 21.76 26.95 -41.00
CA GLN A 42 22.49 27.92 -40.18
C GLN A 42 23.08 27.23 -38.94
N SER A 43 22.29 26.42 -38.24
CA SER A 43 22.75 25.62 -37.10
C SER A 43 23.88 24.65 -37.47
N LEU A 44 23.86 24.10 -38.69
CA LEU A 44 24.92 23.26 -39.22
C LEU A 44 26.21 24.06 -39.45
N LYS A 45 26.11 25.23 -40.08
CA LYS A 45 27.26 26.12 -40.31
C LYS A 45 27.89 26.57 -38.99
N ASP A 46 27.06 26.90 -37.99
CA ASP A 46 27.51 27.32 -36.66
C ASP A 46 28.15 26.16 -35.88
N ALA A 47 27.57 24.96 -35.98
CA ALA A 47 28.16 23.76 -35.38
C ALA A 47 29.48 23.37 -36.05
N TRP A 48 29.59 23.52 -37.37
CA TRP A 48 30.80 23.23 -38.12
C TRP A 48 31.92 24.25 -37.83
N SER A 49 31.59 25.55 -37.77
CA SER A 49 32.55 26.60 -37.45
C SER A 49 33.06 26.53 -36.01
N SER A 50 32.24 26.01 -35.09
CA SER A 50 32.58 25.81 -33.66
C SER A 50 33.26 24.46 -33.37
N ASP A 51 33.69 23.72 -34.39
CA ASP A 51 34.26 22.36 -34.31
C ASP A 51 33.37 21.32 -33.56
N GLN A 52 32.06 21.59 -33.46
CA GLN A 52 31.07 20.71 -32.85
C GLN A 52 30.61 19.62 -33.83
N LYS A 53 31.55 18.76 -34.26
CA LYS A 53 31.36 17.76 -35.34
C LYS A 53 30.19 16.81 -35.12
N VAL A 54 29.89 16.49 -33.86
CA VAL A 54 28.77 15.60 -33.51
C VAL A 54 27.44 16.31 -33.71
N LYS A 55 27.33 17.56 -33.27
CA LYS A 55 26.13 18.37 -33.48
C LYS A 55 25.89 18.59 -34.97
N ALA A 56 26.96 18.85 -35.73
CA ALA A 56 26.90 18.90 -37.18
C ALA A 56 26.39 17.58 -37.77
N LEU A 57 26.94 16.43 -37.36
CA LEU A 57 26.49 15.11 -37.84
C LEU A 57 25.03 14.81 -37.47
N LYS A 58 24.57 15.17 -36.26
CA LYS A 58 23.15 15.06 -35.85
C LYS A 58 22.24 15.84 -36.79
N ILE A 59 22.59 17.09 -37.08
CA ILE A 59 21.81 17.95 -37.95
C ILE A 59 21.75 17.37 -39.37
N VAL A 60 22.87 16.87 -39.90
CA VAL A 60 22.90 16.25 -41.23
C VAL A 60 22.05 14.98 -41.27
N ILE A 61 22.07 14.13 -40.23
CA ILE A 61 21.20 12.94 -40.15
C ILE A 61 19.72 13.35 -40.09
N GLN A 62 19.38 14.40 -39.33
CA GLN A 62 18.01 14.93 -39.28
C GLN A 62 17.55 15.42 -40.64
N VAL A 63 18.36 16.23 -41.34
CA VAL A 63 18.07 16.69 -42.71
C VAL A 63 17.94 15.52 -43.68
N SER A 64 18.78 14.49 -43.54
CA SER A 64 18.75 13.30 -44.39
C SER A 64 17.44 12.51 -44.23
N LYS A 65 16.85 12.46 -43.04
CA LYS A 65 15.55 11.82 -42.82
C LYS A 65 14.41 12.56 -43.53
N LEU A 66 14.48 13.89 -43.63
CA LEU A 66 13.49 14.72 -44.33
C LEU A 66 13.48 14.48 -45.86
N VAL A 67 14.59 13.98 -46.41
CA VAL A 67 14.68 13.63 -47.84
C VAL A 67 13.64 12.59 -48.22
N TYR A 68 13.34 11.63 -47.34
CA TYR A 68 12.31 10.62 -47.59
C TYR A 68 10.91 11.25 -47.75
N GLU A 69 10.54 12.16 -46.85
CA GLU A 69 9.24 12.85 -46.87
C GLU A 69 9.12 13.76 -48.10
N ARG A 70 10.21 14.44 -48.48
CA ARG A 70 10.25 15.24 -49.69
C ARG A 70 10.04 14.40 -50.95
N ILE A 71 10.72 13.26 -51.08
CA ILE A 71 10.54 12.37 -52.24
C ILE A 71 9.13 11.76 -52.23
N LEU A 72 8.59 11.41 -51.07
CA LEU A 72 7.23 10.89 -50.94
C LEU A 72 6.17 11.92 -51.40
N SER A 73 6.30 13.18 -50.99
CA SER A 73 5.37 14.24 -51.42
C SER A 73 5.40 14.51 -52.93
N MET A 74 6.55 14.30 -53.59
CA MET A 74 6.66 14.37 -55.05
C MET A 74 5.92 13.24 -55.78
N CYS A 75 5.55 12.17 -55.07
CA CYS A 75 4.77 11.06 -55.60
C CYS A 75 3.25 11.25 -55.41
N MET A 76 2.81 12.25 -54.65
CA MET A 76 1.41 12.50 -54.30
C MET A 76 0.76 13.48 -55.30
N ASP A 77 0.46 13.01 -56.51
CA ASP A 77 -0.41 13.75 -57.43
C ASP A 77 -1.89 13.46 -57.11
N ASN A 78 -2.50 14.36 -56.33
CA ASN A 78 -3.93 14.69 -56.15
C ASN A 78 -5.08 13.65 -56.26
N ARG A 79 -4.88 12.34 -56.45
CA ARG A 79 -6.01 11.37 -56.50
C ARG A 79 -5.84 10.00 -55.84
N VAL A 80 -4.65 9.54 -55.42
CA VAL A 80 -4.53 8.32 -54.59
C VAL A 80 -3.31 8.43 -53.66
N SER A 81 -3.53 8.28 -52.35
CA SER A 81 -2.43 8.18 -51.37
C SER A 81 -1.70 6.84 -51.55
N LEU A 82 -0.36 6.87 -51.66
CA LEU A 82 0.46 5.65 -51.70
C LEU A 82 0.36 4.92 -50.36
N SER A 83 -0.03 3.65 -50.38
CA SER A 83 -0.03 2.79 -49.19
C SER A 83 1.40 2.63 -48.63
N ASP A 84 1.54 2.36 -47.33
CA ASP A 84 2.84 2.18 -46.65
C ASP A 84 3.78 1.12 -47.28
N ASN A 85 3.25 0.23 -48.13
CA ASN A 85 3.97 -0.84 -48.84
C ASN A 85 3.89 -0.69 -50.38
N PHE A 86 4.12 0.51 -50.92
CA PHE A 86 4.15 0.72 -52.37
C PHE A 86 5.35 0.03 -53.06
N SER A 87 5.16 -0.38 -54.32
CA SER A 87 6.23 -0.92 -55.17
C SER A 87 6.94 0.19 -55.95
N PRO A 88 8.23 0.01 -56.32
CA PRO A 88 8.98 0.98 -57.14
C PRO A 88 8.33 1.26 -58.50
N GLU A 89 7.51 0.36 -59.02
CA GLU A 89 6.75 0.52 -60.25
C GLU A 89 5.68 1.62 -60.14
N ASN A 90 5.20 1.93 -58.93
CA ASN A 90 4.14 2.92 -58.67
C ASN A 90 4.70 4.33 -58.42
N VAL A 91 6.01 4.51 -58.54
CA VAL A 91 6.71 5.78 -58.28
C VAL A 91 7.03 6.46 -59.60
N ASN A 92 6.72 7.76 -59.71
CA ASN A 92 6.99 8.55 -60.91
C ASN A 92 8.50 8.69 -61.19
N ASP A 93 8.85 8.90 -62.47
CA ASP A 93 10.25 8.94 -62.89
C ASP A 93 11.01 10.14 -62.29
N THR A 94 10.31 11.25 -62.04
CA THR A 94 10.89 12.45 -61.40
C THR A 94 11.31 12.20 -59.95
N ALA A 95 10.52 11.47 -59.15
CA ALA A 95 10.92 11.08 -57.79
C ALA A 95 12.05 10.04 -57.80
N LYS A 96 12.05 9.10 -58.76
CA LYS A 96 13.14 8.12 -58.93
C LYS A 96 14.47 8.81 -59.26
N GLU A 97 14.46 9.73 -60.22
CA GLU A 97 15.65 10.49 -60.61
C GLU A 97 16.15 11.36 -59.45
N THR A 98 15.24 12.03 -58.74
CA THR A 98 15.58 12.83 -57.56
C THR A 98 16.21 11.97 -56.46
N CYS A 99 15.67 10.77 -56.22
CA CYS A 99 16.21 9.80 -55.27
C CYS A 99 17.61 9.31 -55.68
N LEU A 100 17.82 8.95 -56.95
CA LEU A 100 19.13 8.56 -57.49
C LEU A 100 20.17 9.69 -57.34
N ASN A 101 19.78 10.92 -57.63
CA ASN A 101 20.64 12.09 -57.49
C ASN A 101 21.12 12.29 -56.05
N TRP A 102 20.27 12.03 -55.05
CA TRP A 102 20.68 12.04 -53.64
C TRP A 102 21.69 10.93 -53.33
N PHE A 103 21.47 9.70 -53.81
CA PHE A 103 22.45 8.62 -53.64
C PHE A 103 23.81 8.93 -54.30
N PHE A 104 23.83 9.50 -55.51
CA PHE A 104 25.07 9.91 -56.17
C PHE A 104 25.80 11.03 -55.43
N LYS A 105 25.07 12.03 -54.92
CA LYS A 105 25.65 13.11 -54.10
C LYS A 105 26.27 12.55 -52.82
N ILE A 106 25.60 11.63 -52.13
CA ILE A 106 26.13 11.01 -50.92
C ILE A 106 27.34 10.12 -51.23
N ALA A 107 27.31 9.39 -52.35
CA ALA A 107 28.45 8.58 -52.79
C ALA A 107 29.71 9.41 -53.12
N SER A 108 29.56 10.71 -53.41
CA SER A 108 30.66 11.63 -53.68
C SER A 108 31.37 12.17 -52.42
N ILE A 109 30.80 11.96 -51.22
CA ILE A 109 31.42 12.33 -49.95
C ILE A 109 32.70 11.49 -49.76
N ARG A 110 33.84 12.17 -49.53
CA ARG A 110 35.15 11.53 -49.42
C ARG A 110 35.38 10.89 -48.05
N GLU A 111 34.86 11.50 -46.99
CA GLU A 111 34.98 11.00 -45.63
C GLU A 111 34.03 9.83 -45.36
N LEU A 112 34.59 8.70 -44.92
CA LEU A 112 33.84 7.46 -44.70
C LEU A 112 32.72 7.59 -43.66
N ILE A 113 33.01 8.21 -42.49
CA ILE A 113 32.06 8.28 -41.37
C ILE A 113 30.82 9.12 -41.73
N PRO A 114 30.94 10.38 -42.19
CA PRO A 114 29.78 11.16 -42.61
C PRO A 114 29.01 10.50 -43.74
N ARG A 115 29.71 9.97 -44.75
CA ARG A 115 29.08 9.23 -45.85
C ARG A 115 28.23 8.09 -45.35
N PHE A 116 28.79 7.23 -44.49
CA PHE A 116 28.11 6.09 -43.92
C PHE A 116 26.82 6.48 -43.18
N TYR A 117 26.88 7.46 -42.28
CA TYR A 117 25.73 7.84 -41.46
C TYR A 117 24.60 8.48 -42.29
N VAL A 118 24.96 9.29 -43.29
CA VAL A 118 24.00 9.92 -44.21
C VAL A 118 23.36 8.89 -45.13
N GLU A 119 24.17 8.00 -45.69
CA GLU A 119 23.71 6.91 -46.56
C GLU A 119 22.80 5.92 -45.80
N ALA A 120 23.14 5.61 -44.55
CA ALA A 120 22.28 4.83 -43.66
C ALA A 120 20.98 5.59 -43.33
N ALA A 121 21.03 6.90 -43.08
CA ALA A 121 19.82 7.69 -42.77
C ALA A 121 18.79 7.69 -43.93
N ILE A 122 19.26 7.69 -45.18
CA ILE A 122 18.38 7.63 -46.36
C ILE A 122 18.09 6.20 -46.84
N LEU A 123 18.45 5.16 -46.07
CA LEU A 123 18.29 3.76 -46.50
C LEU A 123 16.83 3.44 -46.91
N LYS A 124 15.84 4.06 -46.24
CA LYS A 124 14.41 3.95 -46.55
C LYS A 124 14.06 4.40 -47.98
N CYS A 125 14.82 5.35 -48.53
CA CYS A 125 14.61 5.87 -49.89
C CYS A 125 14.92 4.83 -50.99
N ASN A 126 15.64 3.75 -50.67
CA ASN A 126 15.82 2.64 -51.62
C ASN A 126 14.49 1.99 -52.04
N LYS A 127 13.43 2.10 -51.24
CA LYS A 127 12.08 1.63 -51.61
C LYS A 127 11.56 2.29 -52.89
N PHE A 128 11.97 3.52 -53.18
CA PHE A 128 11.56 4.23 -54.40
C PHE A 128 12.25 3.69 -55.66
N LEU A 129 13.42 3.06 -55.50
CA LEU A 129 14.30 2.66 -56.61
C LEU A 129 14.17 1.18 -56.96
N SER A 130 14.21 0.29 -55.97
CA SER A 130 14.15 -1.15 -56.23
C SER A 130 13.60 -1.95 -55.05
N LYS A 131 12.98 -3.10 -55.36
CA LYS A 131 12.44 -4.03 -54.34
C LYS A 131 13.56 -4.71 -53.55
N THR A 132 14.72 -4.93 -54.16
CA THR A 132 15.89 -5.60 -53.54
C THR A 132 16.97 -4.64 -53.04
N GLY A 133 16.86 -3.33 -53.33
CA GLY A 133 17.93 -2.36 -53.06
C GLY A 133 18.34 -2.28 -51.59
N ILE A 134 17.39 -2.44 -50.66
CA ILE A 134 17.69 -2.50 -49.22
C ILE A 134 18.46 -3.78 -48.88
N SER A 135 18.10 -4.91 -49.50
CA SER A 135 18.76 -6.22 -49.28
C SER A 135 20.19 -6.26 -49.79
N GLU A 136 20.53 -5.44 -50.79
CA GLU A 136 21.90 -5.32 -51.32
C GLU A 136 22.69 -4.23 -50.60
N CYS A 137 22.05 -3.09 -50.28
CA CYS A 137 22.70 -1.97 -49.61
C CYS A 137 23.07 -2.29 -48.15
N LEU A 138 22.25 -3.04 -47.42
CA LEU A 138 22.48 -3.33 -46.00
C LEU A 138 23.76 -4.17 -45.76
N PRO A 139 24.03 -5.28 -46.49
CA PRO A 139 25.31 -5.98 -46.42
C PRO A 139 26.52 -5.15 -46.87
N ARG A 140 26.33 -4.26 -47.86
CA ARG A 140 27.38 -3.34 -48.31
C ARG A 140 27.73 -2.33 -47.22
N LEU A 141 26.74 -1.70 -46.60
CA LEU A 141 26.92 -0.79 -45.45
C LEU A 141 27.63 -1.50 -44.30
N THR A 142 27.24 -2.75 -43.98
CA THR A 142 27.92 -3.58 -42.98
C THR A 142 29.41 -3.80 -43.32
N SER A 143 29.73 -3.99 -44.61
CA SER A 143 31.11 -4.17 -45.07
C SER A 143 31.90 -2.86 -45.01
N MET A 144 31.27 -1.72 -45.28
CA MET A 144 31.92 -0.39 -45.19
C MET A 144 32.37 -0.05 -43.76
N ILE A 145 31.65 -0.52 -42.74
CA ILE A 145 32.02 -0.33 -41.33
C ILE A 145 33.40 -0.94 -41.01
N ARG A 146 33.84 -1.97 -41.74
CA ARG A 146 35.17 -2.59 -41.56
C ARG A 146 36.31 -1.60 -41.82
N GLY A 147 36.07 -0.53 -42.57
CA GLY A 147 37.04 0.53 -42.84
C GLY A 147 37.16 1.57 -41.71
N ILE A 148 36.34 1.50 -40.66
CA ILE A 148 36.42 2.41 -39.51
C ILE A 148 37.51 1.89 -38.56
N GLY A 149 38.60 2.65 -38.43
CA GLY A 149 39.77 2.25 -37.64
C GLY A 149 39.61 2.35 -36.12
N ASP A 150 38.69 3.17 -35.61
CA ASP A 150 38.37 3.24 -34.16
C ASP A 150 37.30 2.19 -33.82
N PRO A 151 37.60 1.17 -32.99
CA PRO A 151 36.65 0.09 -32.69
C PRO A 151 35.39 0.56 -31.94
N LEU A 152 35.48 1.65 -31.17
CA LEU A 152 34.34 2.21 -30.44
C LEU A 152 33.41 2.97 -31.39
N VAL A 153 33.97 3.75 -32.32
CA VAL A 153 33.16 4.38 -33.40
C VAL A 153 32.51 3.30 -34.26
N ALA A 154 33.24 2.23 -34.58
CA ALA A 154 32.73 1.14 -35.39
C ALA A 154 31.54 0.44 -34.73
N VAL A 155 31.57 0.16 -33.42
CA VAL A 155 30.43 -0.51 -32.74
C VAL A 155 29.18 0.37 -32.71
N PHE A 156 29.31 1.69 -32.54
CA PHE A 156 28.17 2.61 -32.59
C PHE A 156 27.63 2.80 -34.02
N ALA A 157 28.50 2.77 -35.03
CA ALA A 157 28.08 2.72 -36.42
C ALA A 157 27.27 1.44 -36.72
N ARG A 158 27.68 0.29 -36.16
CA ARG A 158 26.93 -0.98 -36.23
C ARG A 158 25.57 -0.89 -35.54
N ALA A 159 25.53 -0.35 -34.34
CA ALA A 159 24.28 -0.16 -33.59
C ALA A 159 23.30 0.75 -34.34
N TYR A 160 23.79 1.85 -34.91
CA TYR A 160 22.97 2.73 -35.74
C TYR A 160 22.43 2.01 -36.99
N LEU A 161 23.26 1.23 -37.68
CA LEU A 161 22.83 0.46 -38.84
C LEU A 161 21.80 -0.62 -38.48
N CYS A 162 21.96 -1.30 -37.34
CA CYS A 162 20.98 -2.28 -36.86
C CYS A 162 19.64 -1.62 -36.54
N ARG A 163 19.65 -0.43 -35.92
CA ARG A 163 18.45 0.36 -35.66
C ARG A 163 17.71 0.73 -36.95
N VAL A 164 18.41 1.33 -37.90
CA VAL A 164 17.82 1.71 -39.19
C VAL A 164 17.36 0.47 -39.97
N GLY A 165 18.14 -0.61 -39.94
CA GLY A 165 17.79 -1.88 -40.57
C GLY A 165 16.49 -2.46 -40.02
N MET A 166 16.29 -2.42 -38.70
CA MET A 166 15.05 -2.86 -38.06
C MET A 166 13.86 -1.97 -38.41
N GLU A 167 14.06 -0.65 -38.52
CA GLU A 167 13.01 0.31 -38.91
C GLU A 167 12.57 0.12 -40.38
N VAL A 168 13.52 -0.12 -41.28
CA VAL A 168 13.27 -0.12 -42.73
C VAL A 168 12.93 -1.51 -43.27
N ALA A 169 13.56 -2.57 -42.76
CA ALA A 169 13.43 -3.94 -43.26
C ALA A 169 13.60 -4.99 -42.13
N PRO A 170 12.63 -5.13 -41.21
CA PRO A 170 12.69 -6.07 -40.09
C PRO A 170 12.74 -7.54 -40.51
N GLN A 171 12.38 -7.86 -41.76
CA GLN A 171 12.46 -9.20 -42.34
C GLN A 171 13.89 -9.64 -42.68
N LEU A 172 14.83 -8.71 -42.89
CA LEU A 172 16.21 -9.00 -43.29
C LEU A 172 17.15 -9.28 -42.10
N LYS A 173 16.72 -10.15 -41.18
CA LYS A 173 17.47 -10.44 -39.94
C LYS A 173 18.83 -11.08 -40.18
N GLU A 174 18.98 -11.90 -41.23
CA GLU A 174 20.27 -12.54 -41.56
C GLU A 174 21.38 -11.51 -41.82
N SER A 175 21.04 -10.37 -42.43
CA SER A 175 21.97 -9.27 -42.66
C SER A 175 22.39 -8.58 -41.36
N LEU A 176 21.52 -8.55 -40.34
CA LEU A 176 21.83 -8.06 -39.00
C LEU A 176 22.71 -9.05 -38.23
N ASN A 177 22.45 -10.36 -38.35
CA ASN A 177 23.30 -11.41 -37.77
C ASN A 177 24.72 -11.31 -38.33
N LYS A 178 24.85 -11.13 -39.65
CA LYS A 178 26.14 -10.92 -40.31
C LYS A 178 26.86 -9.67 -39.78
N ASN A 179 26.13 -8.60 -39.45
CA ASN A 179 26.72 -7.40 -38.87
C ASN A 179 27.38 -7.67 -37.50
N PHE A 180 26.71 -8.42 -36.63
CA PHE A 180 27.26 -8.82 -35.35
C PHE A 180 28.40 -9.83 -35.50
N PHE A 181 28.29 -10.80 -36.39
CA PHE A 181 29.38 -11.75 -36.64
C PHE A 181 30.63 -11.08 -37.21
N ASP A 182 30.48 -10.06 -38.06
CA ASP A 182 31.60 -9.22 -38.51
C ASP A 182 32.24 -8.46 -37.33
N PHE A 183 31.45 -7.98 -36.38
CA PHE A 183 31.96 -7.35 -35.16
C PHE A 183 32.80 -8.33 -34.33
N LEU A 184 32.34 -9.57 -34.15
CA LEU A 184 33.07 -10.61 -33.42
C LEU A 184 34.46 -10.88 -34.03
N LEU A 185 34.61 -10.82 -35.36
CA LEU A 185 35.91 -10.96 -36.02
C LEU A 185 36.86 -9.81 -35.68
N THR A 186 36.35 -8.60 -35.56
CA THR A 186 37.12 -7.39 -35.19
C THR A 186 37.26 -7.19 -33.68
N PHE A 187 36.64 -8.02 -32.85
CA PHE A 187 36.60 -7.85 -31.38
C PHE A 187 37.99 -7.83 -30.74
N LYS A 188 38.95 -8.58 -31.29
CA LYS A 188 40.35 -8.59 -30.82
C LYS A 188 41.01 -7.21 -30.92
N GLN A 189 40.56 -6.33 -31.81
CA GLN A 189 41.12 -4.98 -31.99
C GLN A 189 40.89 -4.07 -30.78
N ILE A 190 39.88 -4.35 -29.95
CA ILE A 190 39.60 -3.61 -28.70
C ILE A 190 40.81 -3.68 -27.74
N HIS A 191 41.56 -4.78 -27.79
CA HIS A 191 42.72 -5.00 -26.94
C HIS A 191 44.06 -4.81 -27.71
N GLY A 192 44.03 -4.25 -28.91
CA GLY A 192 45.23 -4.03 -29.70
C GLY A 192 46.12 -2.90 -29.16
N ASP A 193 47.42 -2.97 -29.47
CA ASP A 193 48.45 -2.04 -28.98
C ASP A 193 48.11 -0.57 -29.26
N THR A 194 47.51 -0.27 -30.40
CA THR A 194 47.10 1.10 -30.76
C THR A 194 46.06 1.67 -29.80
N VAL A 195 45.08 0.87 -29.39
CA VAL A 195 44.02 1.29 -28.47
C VAL A 195 44.60 1.43 -27.06
N GLN A 196 45.43 0.48 -26.62
CA GLN A 196 46.09 0.56 -25.32
C GLN A 196 46.98 1.79 -25.19
N ASN A 197 47.77 2.11 -26.22
CA ASN A 197 48.59 3.32 -26.25
C ASN A 197 47.73 4.61 -26.19
N GLN A 198 46.57 4.63 -26.85
CA GLN A 198 45.64 5.76 -26.76
C GLN A 198 45.01 5.89 -25.36
N LEU A 199 44.63 4.78 -24.75
CA LEU A 199 44.07 4.75 -23.40
C LEU A 199 45.07 5.26 -22.35
N ILE A 200 46.35 4.91 -22.49
CA ILE A 200 47.43 5.41 -21.62
C ILE A 200 47.57 6.92 -21.76
N VAL A 201 47.58 7.46 -22.98
CA VAL A 201 47.66 8.91 -23.23
C VAL A 201 46.43 9.64 -22.66
N GLN A 202 45.28 8.97 -22.63
CA GLN A 202 44.00 9.54 -22.19
C GLN A 202 43.67 9.28 -20.71
N CYS A 203 44.55 8.57 -19.99
CA CYS A 203 44.35 8.16 -18.59
C CYS A 203 43.01 7.41 -18.36
N VAL A 204 42.62 6.55 -19.29
CA VAL A 204 41.39 5.74 -19.19
C VAL A 204 41.75 4.28 -18.96
N GLU A 205 41.22 3.69 -17.89
CA GLU A 205 41.43 2.27 -17.60
C GLU A 205 40.59 1.38 -18.54
N ILE A 206 41.12 0.19 -18.85
CA ILE A 206 40.47 -0.78 -19.75
C ILE A 206 39.04 -1.15 -19.29
N PRO A 207 38.74 -1.42 -17.99
CA PRO A 207 37.39 -1.72 -17.55
C PRO A 207 36.40 -0.60 -17.84
N LEU A 208 36.78 0.66 -17.56
CA LEU A 208 35.95 1.83 -17.86
C LEU A 208 35.72 1.97 -19.37
N TYR A 209 36.75 1.75 -20.18
CA TYR A 209 36.62 1.75 -21.64
C TYR A 209 35.66 0.67 -22.16
N LEU A 210 35.71 -0.54 -21.61
CA LEU A 210 34.82 -1.64 -21.99
C LEU A 210 33.35 -1.33 -21.68
N THR A 211 33.05 -0.57 -20.61
CA THR A 211 31.66 -0.16 -20.32
C THR A 211 31.05 0.72 -21.40
N LEU A 212 31.86 1.48 -22.16
CA LEU A 212 31.39 2.33 -23.26
C LEU A 212 30.82 1.52 -24.43
N TYR A 213 31.19 0.25 -24.54
CA TYR A 213 30.68 -0.65 -25.59
C TYR A 213 29.30 -1.25 -25.23
N SER A 214 28.96 -1.37 -23.93
CA SER A 214 27.73 -2.05 -23.48
C SER A 214 26.48 -1.52 -24.19
N PRO A 215 26.20 -0.20 -24.24
CA PRO A 215 24.97 0.29 -24.85
C PRO A 215 24.84 -0.06 -26.34
N ALA A 216 25.97 -0.05 -27.07
CA ALA A 216 25.98 -0.38 -28.50
C ALA A 216 25.78 -1.88 -28.72
N ILE A 217 26.48 -2.72 -27.97
CA ILE A 217 26.38 -4.18 -28.06
C ILE A 217 24.98 -4.65 -27.62
N ASP A 218 24.47 -4.12 -26.52
CA ASP A 218 23.14 -4.43 -25.99
C ASP A 218 22.06 -4.09 -27.02
N TRP A 219 22.15 -2.92 -27.68
CA TRP A 219 21.20 -2.54 -28.73
C TRP A 219 21.29 -3.45 -29.97
N ILE A 220 22.50 -3.79 -30.43
CA ILE A 220 22.71 -4.71 -31.55
C ILE A 220 22.08 -6.08 -31.23
N LEU A 221 22.36 -6.59 -30.03
CA LEU A 221 21.85 -7.89 -29.60
C LEU A 221 20.34 -7.86 -29.36
N GLN A 222 19.75 -6.78 -28.84
CA GLN A 222 18.29 -6.62 -28.75
C GLN A 222 17.62 -6.66 -30.14
N CYS A 223 18.22 -6.00 -31.14
CA CYS A 223 17.74 -6.06 -32.52
C CYS A 223 17.76 -7.50 -33.06
N ILE A 224 18.81 -8.25 -32.75
CA ILE A 224 18.97 -9.62 -33.22
C ILE A 224 18.06 -10.59 -32.46
N ALA A 225 17.96 -10.45 -31.14
CA ALA A 225 17.20 -11.32 -30.24
C ALA A 225 15.68 -11.16 -30.41
N TYR A 226 15.20 -10.03 -30.95
CA TYR A 226 13.79 -9.80 -31.21
C TYR A 226 13.20 -10.92 -32.09
N ARG A 227 12.34 -11.78 -31.52
CA ARG A 227 11.77 -12.99 -32.16
C ARG A 227 12.83 -13.91 -32.78
N ALA A 228 13.98 -14.09 -32.12
CA ALA A 228 15.01 -15.02 -32.56
C ALA A 228 14.67 -16.48 -32.21
N PRO A 229 15.06 -17.46 -33.05
CA PRO A 229 14.99 -18.87 -32.71
C PRO A 229 16.09 -19.25 -31.72
N GLU A 230 15.86 -20.30 -30.92
CA GLU A 230 16.79 -20.79 -29.91
C GLU A 230 18.15 -21.25 -30.49
N VAL A 231 18.17 -21.69 -31.75
CA VAL A 231 19.38 -22.11 -32.47
C VAL A 231 20.38 -20.97 -32.60
N LEU A 232 19.91 -19.72 -32.75
CA LEU A 232 20.77 -18.55 -32.89
C LEU A 232 21.57 -18.29 -31.60
N LEU A 233 20.98 -18.56 -30.43
CA LEU A 233 21.69 -18.46 -29.15
C LEU A 233 22.85 -19.46 -29.10
N THR A 234 22.64 -20.70 -29.58
CA THR A 234 23.71 -21.73 -29.61
C THR A 234 24.86 -21.28 -30.48
N GLU A 235 24.56 -20.77 -31.67
CA GLU A 235 25.56 -20.28 -32.60
C GLU A 235 26.34 -19.07 -32.02
N MET A 236 25.65 -18.15 -31.35
CA MET A 236 26.28 -17.01 -30.69
C MET A 236 27.19 -17.46 -29.55
N MET A 237 26.75 -18.38 -28.70
CA MET A 237 27.56 -18.92 -27.62
C MET A 237 28.84 -19.59 -28.16
N GLU A 238 28.72 -20.43 -29.19
CA GLU A 238 29.85 -21.12 -29.81
C GLU A 238 30.87 -20.14 -30.43
N ARG A 239 30.40 -19.06 -31.06
CA ARG A 239 31.28 -18.02 -31.61
C ARG A 239 31.92 -17.17 -30.50
N CYS A 240 31.20 -16.86 -29.43
CA CYS A 240 31.74 -16.13 -28.27
C CYS A 240 32.76 -16.97 -27.47
N LYS A 241 32.63 -18.30 -27.42
CA LYS A 241 33.62 -19.20 -26.80
C LYS A 241 34.99 -19.11 -27.47
N LYS A 242 35.03 -18.89 -28.78
CA LYS A 242 36.27 -18.82 -29.58
C LYS A 242 37.02 -17.49 -29.41
N LEU A 243 36.45 -16.53 -28.67
CA LEU A 243 37.03 -15.20 -28.44
C LEU A 243 37.60 -15.13 -27.02
N GLY A 244 38.81 -14.61 -26.87
CA GLY A 244 39.35 -14.21 -25.57
C GLY A 244 38.66 -12.94 -25.06
N ASN A 245 38.61 -12.74 -23.74
CA ASN A 245 37.94 -11.62 -23.08
C ASN A 245 36.45 -11.45 -23.47
N ASN A 246 35.74 -12.57 -23.60
CA ASN A 246 34.33 -12.63 -23.99
C ASN A 246 33.33 -12.25 -22.88
N ALA A 247 33.80 -11.98 -21.67
CA ALA A 247 32.95 -11.68 -20.51
C ALA A 247 31.92 -10.56 -20.78
N LEU A 248 32.33 -9.43 -21.39
CA LEU A 248 31.40 -8.36 -21.77
C LEU A 248 30.31 -8.85 -22.74
N LEU A 249 30.70 -9.63 -23.77
CA LEU A 249 29.77 -10.17 -24.75
C LEU A 249 28.77 -11.13 -24.12
N LEU A 250 29.23 -11.96 -23.18
CA LEU A 250 28.36 -12.89 -22.45
C LEU A 250 27.34 -12.15 -21.60
N ASN A 251 27.75 -11.06 -20.92
CA ASN A 251 26.82 -10.22 -20.18
C ASN A 251 25.72 -9.64 -21.07
N SER A 252 26.09 -9.10 -22.22
CA SER A 252 25.14 -8.52 -23.18
C SER A 252 24.23 -9.58 -23.81
N VAL A 253 24.74 -10.79 -24.09
CA VAL A 253 23.93 -11.93 -24.57
C VAL A 253 22.90 -12.33 -23.52
N MET A 254 23.31 -12.46 -22.25
CA MET A 254 22.39 -12.78 -21.14
C MET A 254 21.34 -11.67 -20.91
N SER A 255 21.64 -10.42 -21.26
CA SER A 255 20.71 -9.30 -21.08
C SER A 255 19.73 -9.13 -22.26
N ALA A 256 20.11 -9.59 -23.46
CA ALA A 256 19.33 -9.35 -24.68
C ALA A 256 18.40 -10.52 -25.07
N PHE A 257 18.79 -11.76 -24.79
CA PHE A 257 17.97 -12.94 -25.10
C PHE A 257 16.90 -13.18 -24.04
N ARG A 258 15.85 -13.91 -24.41
CA ARG A 258 14.78 -14.24 -23.46
C ARG A 258 15.32 -15.15 -22.34
N ALA A 259 14.85 -14.92 -21.13
CA ALA A 259 15.29 -15.64 -19.93
C ALA A 259 15.08 -17.16 -20.05
N GLU A 260 14.05 -17.65 -20.75
CA GLU A 260 13.80 -19.10 -20.85
C GLU A 260 14.91 -19.83 -21.61
N PHE A 261 15.49 -19.17 -22.63
CA PHE A 261 16.60 -19.75 -23.40
C PHE A 261 17.89 -19.81 -22.59
N ILE A 262 18.08 -18.84 -21.69
CA ILE A 262 19.25 -18.76 -20.82
C ILE A 262 19.12 -19.76 -19.68
N ALA A 263 17.93 -19.87 -19.06
CA ALA A 263 17.65 -20.80 -17.98
C ALA A 263 17.84 -22.27 -18.42
N ALA A 264 17.35 -22.62 -19.62
CA ALA A 264 17.52 -23.95 -20.20
C ALA A 264 18.99 -24.39 -20.39
N ARG A 265 19.93 -23.44 -20.51
CA ARG A 265 21.36 -23.69 -20.76
C ARG A 265 22.26 -23.07 -19.70
N SER A 266 21.71 -22.87 -18.51
CA SER A 266 22.41 -22.24 -17.38
C SER A 266 23.73 -22.92 -17.03
N MET A 267 23.81 -24.26 -17.16
CA MET A 267 25.06 -25.01 -16.97
C MET A 267 26.14 -24.65 -17.99
N ASP A 268 25.80 -24.48 -19.27
CA ASP A 268 26.74 -24.06 -20.30
C ASP A 268 27.29 -22.66 -20.01
N PHE A 269 26.41 -21.74 -19.58
CA PHE A 269 26.82 -20.40 -19.16
C PHE A 269 27.75 -20.44 -17.94
N ILE A 270 27.48 -21.28 -16.94
CA ILE A 270 28.36 -21.41 -15.77
C ILE A 270 29.75 -21.90 -16.18
N CYS A 271 29.84 -22.90 -17.06
CA CYS A 271 31.13 -23.38 -17.58
C CYS A 271 31.88 -22.27 -18.30
N MET A 272 31.20 -21.52 -19.18
CA MET A 272 31.80 -20.40 -19.90
C MET A 272 32.27 -19.28 -18.97
N ILE A 273 31.48 -18.90 -17.96
CA ILE A 273 31.84 -17.85 -17.01
C ILE A 273 33.08 -18.23 -16.19
N LYS A 274 33.25 -19.51 -15.86
CA LYS A 274 34.44 -20.01 -15.14
C LYS A 274 35.70 -19.91 -15.98
N GLU A 275 35.59 -20.20 -17.28
CA GLU A 275 36.69 -20.15 -18.26
C GLU A 275 37.09 -18.72 -18.67
N CYS A 276 36.25 -17.70 -18.38
CA CYS A 276 36.59 -16.30 -18.66
C CYS A 276 37.78 -15.78 -17.83
N ASP A 277 38.61 -14.95 -18.45
CA ASP A 277 39.65 -14.17 -17.76
C ASP A 277 39.04 -12.97 -17.00
N GLU A 278 39.56 -12.68 -15.81
CA GLU A 278 39.09 -11.57 -14.94
C GLU A 278 39.62 -10.19 -15.35
N SER A 279 40.46 -10.12 -16.38
CA SER A 279 41.22 -8.92 -16.78
C SER A 279 40.38 -7.81 -17.44
N GLY A 280 39.17 -8.14 -17.93
CA GLY A 280 38.30 -7.20 -18.66
C GLY A 280 37.00 -6.84 -17.93
N PHE A 281 36.18 -7.85 -17.61
CA PHE A 281 34.86 -7.66 -17.00
C PHE A 281 34.69 -8.60 -15.79
N PRO A 282 34.26 -8.09 -14.63
CA PRO A 282 34.20 -8.91 -13.42
C PRO A 282 33.24 -10.10 -13.51
N LYS A 283 33.71 -11.28 -13.07
CA LYS A 283 32.89 -12.51 -13.04
C LYS A 283 31.63 -12.38 -12.18
N HIS A 284 31.68 -11.60 -11.10
CA HIS A 284 30.53 -11.41 -10.22
C HIS A 284 29.33 -10.78 -10.97
N LEU A 285 29.57 -9.85 -11.91
CA LEU A 285 28.51 -9.28 -12.72
C LEU A 285 27.85 -10.31 -13.64
N LEU A 286 28.62 -11.27 -14.17
CA LEU A 286 28.08 -12.36 -14.99
C LEU A 286 27.20 -13.31 -14.18
N PHE A 287 27.64 -13.70 -12.98
CA PHE A 287 26.83 -14.52 -12.08
C PHE A 287 25.57 -13.79 -11.61
N ARG A 288 25.64 -12.47 -11.40
CA ARG A 288 24.47 -11.64 -11.11
C ARG A 288 23.47 -11.64 -12.28
N SER A 289 23.93 -11.39 -13.51
CA SER A 289 23.09 -11.41 -14.71
C SER A 289 22.47 -12.79 -14.98
N LEU A 290 23.21 -13.87 -14.73
CA LEU A 290 22.68 -15.23 -14.81
C LEU A 290 21.58 -15.44 -13.76
N GLY A 291 21.83 -15.05 -12.51
CA GLY A 291 20.85 -15.15 -11.44
C GLY A 291 19.56 -14.39 -11.74
N LEU A 292 19.65 -13.20 -12.34
CA LEU A 292 18.47 -12.40 -12.72
C LEU A 292 17.61 -13.12 -13.77
N ASN A 293 18.25 -13.75 -14.75
CA ASN A 293 17.54 -14.57 -15.74
C ASN A 293 16.89 -15.81 -15.10
N LEU A 294 17.56 -16.45 -14.15
CA LEU A 294 17.02 -17.59 -13.41
C LEU A 294 15.88 -17.21 -12.46
N ALA A 295 15.83 -15.96 -11.99
CA ALA A 295 14.67 -15.45 -11.23
C ALA A 295 13.43 -15.27 -12.14
N LEU A 296 13.64 -14.92 -13.41
CA LEU A 296 12.57 -14.72 -14.40
C LEU A 296 12.08 -16.02 -15.02
N ALA A 297 12.95 -17.01 -15.23
CA ALA A 297 12.61 -18.29 -15.87
C ALA A 297 13.28 -19.48 -15.18
N ASP A 298 12.51 -20.57 -15.06
CA ASP A 298 12.96 -21.75 -14.32
C ASP A 298 13.87 -22.64 -15.19
N PRO A 299 15.04 -23.07 -14.67
CA PRO A 299 15.89 -24.04 -15.35
C PRO A 299 15.33 -25.48 -15.19
N PRO A 300 15.83 -26.45 -15.98
CA PRO A 300 15.43 -27.86 -15.89
C PRO A 300 15.59 -28.42 -14.47
N GLU A 301 14.60 -29.19 -13.99
CA GLU A 301 14.54 -29.60 -12.57
C GLU A 301 15.77 -30.39 -12.12
N ASN A 302 16.28 -31.26 -12.99
CA ASN A 302 17.43 -32.12 -12.72
C ASN A 302 18.72 -31.31 -12.49
N ASP A 303 18.83 -30.13 -13.12
CA ASP A 303 20.06 -29.33 -13.08
C ASP A 303 20.04 -28.31 -11.95
N ARG A 304 18.87 -28.04 -11.33
CA ARG A 304 18.68 -26.95 -10.35
C ARG A 304 19.72 -26.93 -9.24
N LEU A 305 19.94 -28.08 -8.60
CA LEU A 305 20.89 -28.22 -7.48
C LEU A 305 22.34 -28.07 -7.95
N GLN A 306 22.67 -28.60 -9.12
CA GLN A 306 24.01 -28.49 -9.68
C GLN A 306 24.33 -27.04 -10.06
N ILE A 307 23.38 -26.33 -10.66
CA ILE A 307 23.47 -24.89 -10.98
C ILE A 307 23.79 -24.08 -9.72
N LEU A 308 23.02 -24.30 -8.64
CA LEU A 308 23.26 -23.60 -7.36
C LEU A 308 24.66 -23.91 -6.83
N ASN A 309 25.05 -25.19 -6.75
CA ASN A 309 26.35 -25.57 -6.21
C ASN A 309 27.52 -25.00 -7.03
N GLU A 310 27.44 -25.05 -8.36
CA GLU A 310 28.52 -24.59 -9.22
C GLU A 310 28.64 -23.07 -9.27
N ALA A 311 27.52 -22.34 -9.18
CA ALA A 311 27.54 -20.88 -9.05
C ALA A 311 28.00 -20.44 -7.65
N TRP A 312 27.46 -21.05 -6.59
CA TRP A 312 27.76 -20.68 -5.20
C TRP A 312 29.23 -20.93 -4.83
N LYS A 313 29.86 -21.98 -5.38
CA LYS A 313 31.31 -22.23 -5.27
C LYS A 313 32.18 -21.06 -5.72
N VAL A 314 31.71 -20.24 -6.66
CA VAL A 314 32.43 -19.06 -7.16
C VAL A 314 32.04 -17.83 -6.34
N ILE A 315 30.74 -17.65 -6.06
CA ILE A 315 30.22 -16.51 -5.30
C ILE A 315 30.83 -16.45 -3.89
N THR A 316 30.91 -17.57 -3.17
CA THR A 316 31.52 -17.66 -1.83
C THR A 316 33.03 -17.34 -1.80
N LYS A 317 33.70 -17.27 -2.96
CA LYS A 317 35.14 -16.91 -3.03
C LYS A 317 35.36 -15.40 -3.22
N LEU A 318 34.30 -14.61 -3.43
CA LEU A 318 34.39 -13.16 -3.62
C LEU A 318 34.84 -12.49 -2.31
N LYS A 319 35.96 -11.75 -2.37
CA LYS A 319 36.55 -11.09 -1.20
C LYS A 319 35.90 -9.75 -0.87
N ASN A 320 35.40 -9.04 -1.88
CA ASN A 320 34.74 -7.75 -1.71
C ASN A 320 33.28 -7.96 -1.25
N PRO A 321 32.88 -7.47 -0.06
CA PRO A 321 31.53 -7.65 0.45
C PRO A 321 30.44 -7.08 -0.46
N GLN A 322 30.70 -5.96 -1.14
CA GLN A 322 29.72 -5.32 -2.03
C GLN A 322 29.48 -6.15 -3.31
N ASP A 323 30.55 -6.71 -3.89
CA ASP A 323 30.43 -7.57 -5.07
C ASP A 323 29.74 -8.90 -4.71
N TYR A 324 30.01 -9.42 -3.52
CA TYR A 324 29.36 -10.62 -2.96
C TYR A 324 27.86 -10.40 -2.75
N ILE A 325 27.46 -9.35 -2.00
CA ILE A 325 26.07 -9.14 -1.62
C ILE A 325 25.18 -8.87 -2.85
N ASN A 326 25.69 -8.14 -3.85
CA ASN A 326 24.99 -7.88 -5.10
C ASN A 326 24.70 -9.17 -5.90
N CYS A 327 25.51 -10.22 -5.72
CA CYS A 327 25.24 -11.55 -6.27
C CYS A 327 24.28 -12.34 -5.36
N ALA A 328 24.58 -12.40 -4.07
CA ALA A 328 23.79 -13.14 -3.09
C ALA A 328 22.33 -12.70 -3.08
N GLU A 329 22.06 -11.39 -3.19
CA GLU A 329 20.72 -10.81 -3.25
C GLU A 329 19.84 -11.41 -4.37
N VAL A 330 20.45 -11.72 -5.51
CA VAL A 330 19.75 -12.31 -6.66
C VAL A 330 19.61 -13.82 -6.52
N TRP A 331 20.67 -14.49 -6.05
CA TRP A 331 20.70 -15.94 -5.92
C TRP A 331 19.89 -16.49 -4.74
N VAL A 332 19.61 -15.66 -3.72
CA VAL A 332 18.67 -16.02 -2.64
C VAL A 332 17.28 -16.27 -3.21
N GLU A 333 16.81 -15.45 -4.14
CA GLU A 333 15.49 -15.62 -4.75
C GLU A 333 15.37 -16.97 -5.47
N TYR A 334 16.38 -17.32 -6.27
CA TYR A 334 16.48 -18.65 -6.89
C TYR A 334 16.49 -19.78 -5.84
N THR A 335 17.20 -19.59 -4.74
CA THR A 335 17.29 -20.57 -3.65
C THR A 335 15.93 -20.77 -2.98
N CYS A 336 15.24 -19.68 -2.64
CA CYS A 336 13.93 -19.71 -1.98
C CYS A 336 12.82 -20.27 -2.87
N ARG A 337 12.89 -20.07 -4.20
CA ARG A 337 11.89 -20.56 -5.15
C ARG A 337 11.95 -22.06 -5.37
N HIS A 338 13.15 -22.66 -5.38
CA HIS A 338 13.33 -24.06 -5.80
C HIS A 338 13.74 -25.02 -4.69
N PHE A 339 14.27 -24.54 -3.57
CA PHE A 339 14.80 -25.39 -2.52
C PHE A 339 14.07 -25.20 -1.20
N LYS A 340 14.39 -26.08 -0.24
CA LYS A 340 13.74 -26.11 1.06
C LYS A 340 14.66 -25.46 2.12
N LYS A 341 14.28 -25.66 3.38
CA LYS A 341 14.95 -25.14 4.58
C LYS A 341 16.48 -25.25 4.57
N ARG A 342 17.05 -26.38 4.11
CA ARG A 342 18.49 -26.66 4.25
C ARG A 342 19.35 -25.72 3.41
N GLU A 343 18.99 -25.54 2.15
CA GLU A 343 19.74 -24.73 1.20
C GLU A 343 19.60 -23.24 1.56
N VAL A 344 18.40 -22.79 1.90
CA VAL A 344 18.17 -21.41 2.40
C VAL A 344 19.01 -21.13 3.65
N ASN A 345 19.02 -22.06 4.62
CA ASN A 345 19.84 -21.90 5.83
C ASN A 345 21.35 -21.81 5.51
N THR A 346 21.82 -22.56 4.52
CA THR A 346 23.24 -22.57 4.11
C THR A 346 23.61 -21.24 3.45
N VAL A 347 22.76 -20.71 2.58
CA VAL A 347 22.95 -19.42 1.93
C VAL A 347 22.93 -18.28 2.96
N LEU A 348 21.96 -18.26 3.88
CA LEU A 348 21.91 -17.25 4.95
C LEU A 348 23.13 -17.34 5.87
N ALA A 349 23.60 -18.55 6.20
CA ALA A 349 24.82 -18.73 6.99
C ALA A 349 26.04 -18.11 6.30
N ASP A 350 26.16 -18.30 4.99
CA ASP A 350 27.27 -17.76 4.20
C ASP A 350 27.21 -16.24 4.09
N ILE A 351 26.01 -15.66 3.94
CA ILE A 351 25.82 -14.21 3.93
C ILE A 351 26.23 -13.60 5.27
N ILE A 352 25.80 -14.19 6.39
CA ILE A 352 26.23 -13.75 7.73
C ILE A 352 27.75 -13.76 7.82
N LYS A 353 28.39 -14.86 7.38
CA LYS A 353 29.85 -15.01 7.43
C LYS A 353 30.61 -13.95 6.61
N HIS A 354 30.10 -13.54 5.45
CA HIS A 354 30.78 -12.55 4.58
C HIS A 354 30.50 -11.11 4.97
N MET A 355 29.35 -10.84 5.57
CA MET A 355 28.92 -9.47 5.88
C MET A 355 29.25 -9.03 7.31
N THR A 356 29.47 -9.98 8.24
CA THR A 356 29.85 -9.68 9.63
C THR A 356 31.26 -9.06 9.77
N PRO A 357 32.30 -9.53 9.04
CA PRO A 357 33.62 -8.91 9.10
C PRO A 357 33.57 -7.42 8.76
N ASP A 358 34.32 -6.62 9.50
CA ASP A 358 34.42 -5.17 9.35
C ASP A 358 33.08 -4.40 9.37
N ARG A 359 32.00 -5.05 9.83
CA ARG A 359 30.62 -4.52 9.78
C ARG A 359 30.18 -4.12 8.37
N ALA A 360 30.62 -4.86 7.35
CA ALA A 360 30.26 -4.60 5.95
C ALA A 360 28.73 -4.59 5.70
N PHE A 361 27.93 -5.18 6.58
CA PHE A 361 26.46 -5.10 6.53
C PHE A 361 25.90 -3.67 6.64
N GLU A 362 26.62 -2.72 7.26
CA GLU A 362 26.14 -1.34 7.44
C GLU A 362 25.98 -0.61 6.09
N ASP A 363 26.88 -0.88 5.15
CA ASP A 363 26.86 -0.30 3.80
C ASP A 363 25.93 -1.05 2.83
N ALA A 364 25.37 -2.19 3.24
CA ALA A 364 24.60 -3.10 2.40
C ALA A 364 23.16 -3.35 2.91
N TYR A 365 22.64 -2.49 3.80
CA TYR A 365 21.29 -2.62 4.32
C TYR A 365 20.20 -2.73 3.23
N PRO A 366 20.21 -1.96 2.13
CA PRO A 366 19.19 -2.08 1.08
C PRO A 366 19.14 -3.49 0.46
N GLN A 367 20.30 -4.10 0.19
CA GLN A 367 20.40 -5.44 -0.35
C GLN A 367 19.95 -6.49 0.67
N LEU A 368 20.32 -6.33 1.94
CA LEU A 368 19.87 -7.23 3.02
C LEU A 368 18.36 -7.16 3.24
N GLN A 369 17.75 -5.97 3.12
CA GLN A 369 16.29 -5.80 3.15
C GLN A 369 15.61 -6.50 1.97
N SER A 370 16.14 -6.35 0.76
CA SER A 370 15.68 -7.07 -0.44
C SER A 370 15.74 -8.60 -0.24
N ILE A 371 16.81 -9.11 0.38
CA ILE A 371 16.95 -10.52 0.75
C ILE A 371 15.82 -10.97 1.69
N ILE A 372 15.53 -10.23 2.77
CA ILE A 372 14.40 -10.56 3.65
C ILE A 372 13.09 -10.59 2.85
N GLN A 373 12.84 -9.56 2.04
CA GLN A 373 11.61 -9.43 1.27
C GLN A 373 11.43 -10.62 0.32
N LYS A 374 12.49 -11.05 -0.36
CA LYS A 374 12.49 -12.25 -1.21
C LYS A 374 12.21 -13.52 -0.40
N VAL A 375 12.88 -13.71 0.74
CA VAL A 375 12.67 -14.87 1.61
C VAL A 375 11.20 -14.97 2.06
N ILE A 376 10.61 -13.88 2.57
CA ILE A 376 9.21 -13.86 3.04
C ILE A 376 8.18 -13.88 1.91
N THR A 377 8.59 -13.59 0.67
CA THR A 377 7.71 -13.66 -0.50
C THR A 377 7.53 -15.10 -0.99
N TYR A 378 8.49 -15.99 -0.75
CA TYR A 378 8.42 -17.39 -1.18
C TYR A 378 8.17 -18.38 -0.03
N ILE A 379 8.55 -18.04 1.21
CA ILE A 379 8.29 -18.86 2.40
C ILE A 379 7.13 -18.27 3.19
N TYR A 380 5.91 -18.77 2.92
CA TYR A 380 4.68 -18.32 3.60
C TYR A 380 4.43 -19.00 4.95
N ASP A 381 4.98 -20.20 5.17
CA ASP A 381 4.85 -20.90 6.44
C ASP A 381 5.87 -20.35 7.44
N PHE A 382 5.38 -19.54 8.39
CA PHE A 382 6.20 -18.93 9.43
C PHE A 382 6.79 -19.96 10.41
N SER A 383 6.17 -21.13 10.56
CA SER A 383 6.73 -22.25 11.33
C SER A 383 8.00 -22.74 10.65
N LEU A 384 7.97 -22.91 9.33
CA LEU A 384 9.14 -23.28 8.54
C LEU A 384 10.20 -22.17 8.57
N LEU A 385 9.80 -20.91 8.40
CA LEU A 385 10.69 -19.75 8.40
C LEU A 385 11.47 -19.61 9.71
N PHE A 386 10.77 -19.60 10.85
CA PHE A 386 11.44 -19.48 12.16
C PHE A 386 12.20 -20.74 12.56
N SER A 387 11.90 -21.89 11.96
CA SER A 387 12.72 -23.08 12.14
C SER A 387 14.09 -22.99 11.44
N VAL A 388 14.29 -22.05 10.51
CA VAL A 388 15.59 -21.80 9.87
C VAL A 388 16.54 -21.18 10.90
N GLU A 389 17.51 -21.97 11.37
CA GLU A 389 18.41 -21.60 12.46
C GLU A 389 19.15 -20.27 12.24
N LYS A 390 19.48 -19.95 10.99
CA LYS A 390 20.21 -18.72 10.63
C LYS A 390 19.31 -17.53 10.29
N PHE A 391 17.99 -17.68 10.30
CA PHE A 391 17.08 -16.58 10.00
C PHE A 391 17.07 -15.49 11.09
N LEU A 392 16.92 -15.87 12.36
CA LEU A 392 16.98 -14.89 13.46
C LEU A 392 18.37 -14.25 13.60
N PRO A 393 19.50 -14.99 13.55
CA PRO A 393 20.82 -14.38 13.49
C PRO A 393 21.04 -13.43 12.30
N PHE A 394 20.40 -13.69 11.16
CA PHE A 394 20.43 -12.78 10.02
C PHE A 394 19.63 -11.50 10.29
N LEU A 395 18.48 -11.61 10.96
CA LEU A 395 17.70 -10.45 11.42
C LEU A 395 18.48 -9.61 12.45
N ASP A 396 19.30 -10.24 13.30
CA ASP A 396 20.14 -9.55 14.28
C ASP A 396 21.28 -8.73 13.66
N MET A 397 21.56 -8.90 12.36
CA MET A 397 22.52 -8.05 11.63
C MET A 397 22.01 -6.62 11.42
N PHE A 398 20.70 -6.40 11.49
CA PHE A 398 20.12 -5.06 11.37
C PHE A 398 20.29 -4.28 12.68
N GLN A 399 21.46 -3.64 12.84
CA GLN A 399 21.79 -2.88 14.06
C GLN A 399 21.22 -1.47 14.07
N LYS A 400 21.02 -0.86 12.88
CA LYS A 400 20.41 0.47 12.77
C LYS A 400 18.90 0.38 13.03
N GLU A 401 18.45 1.07 14.08
CA GLU A 401 17.07 1.00 14.58
C GLU A 401 16.01 1.21 13.49
N ASN A 402 16.08 2.32 12.73
CA ASN A 402 15.11 2.61 11.66
C ASN A 402 15.02 1.49 10.61
N VAL A 403 16.16 0.89 10.25
CA VAL A 403 16.21 -0.19 9.24
C VAL A 403 15.63 -1.48 9.81
N ARG A 404 15.97 -1.79 11.07
CA ARG A 404 15.47 -2.97 11.79
C ARG A 404 13.96 -2.93 11.95
N VAL A 405 13.40 -1.77 12.30
CA VAL A 405 11.96 -1.56 12.44
C VAL A 405 11.25 -1.76 11.10
N GLU A 406 11.80 -1.25 10.01
CA GLU A 406 11.22 -1.44 8.67
C GLU A 406 11.19 -2.91 8.25
N VAL A 407 12.27 -3.65 8.51
CA VAL A 407 12.30 -5.10 8.28
C VAL A 407 11.25 -5.83 9.13
N CYS A 408 11.11 -5.45 10.40
CA CYS A 408 10.10 -6.00 11.29
C CYS A 408 8.66 -5.73 10.78
N LYS A 409 8.40 -4.52 10.26
CA LYS A 409 7.12 -4.15 9.62
C LYS A 409 6.85 -5.07 8.43
N CYS A 410 7.81 -5.24 7.51
CA CYS A 410 7.65 -6.14 6.35
C CYS A 410 7.34 -7.59 6.74
N ILE A 411 8.03 -8.12 7.76
CA ILE A 411 7.78 -9.48 8.26
C ILE A 411 6.35 -9.58 8.82
N MET A 412 5.91 -8.59 9.60
CA MET A 412 4.57 -8.57 10.19
C MET A 412 3.45 -8.39 9.16
N GLU A 413 3.66 -7.55 8.14
CA GLU A 413 2.72 -7.42 7.02
C GLU A 413 2.56 -8.73 6.26
N SER A 414 3.67 -9.43 5.99
CA SER A 414 3.62 -10.75 5.35
C SER A 414 2.91 -11.78 6.25
N PHE A 415 3.16 -11.75 7.56
CA PHE A 415 2.49 -12.64 8.52
C PHE A 415 0.98 -12.44 8.50
N ILE A 416 0.50 -11.20 8.64
CA ILE A 416 -0.93 -10.88 8.66
C ILE A 416 -1.61 -11.24 7.34
N LYS A 417 -0.90 -11.08 6.22
CA LYS A 417 -1.43 -11.36 4.88
C LYS A 417 -1.58 -12.86 4.59
N HIS A 418 -0.60 -13.68 4.98
CA HIS A 418 -0.54 -15.08 4.59
C HIS A 418 -0.99 -16.06 5.67
N GLN A 419 -0.86 -15.71 6.96
CA GLN A 419 -1.34 -16.55 8.04
C GLN A 419 -2.88 -16.50 8.08
N GLN A 420 -3.54 -17.65 7.90
CA GLN A 420 -5.01 -17.74 8.01
C GLN A 420 -5.47 -18.41 9.31
N GLU A 421 -4.69 -19.37 9.81
CA GLU A 421 -5.03 -20.13 11.01
C GLU A 421 -4.38 -19.51 12.26
N SER A 422 -5.09 -19.61 13.39
CA SER A 422 -4.54 -19.18 14.67
C SER A 422 -3.35 -20.04 15.09
N THR A 423 -2.30 -19.43 15.62
CA THR A 423 -1.10 -20.14 16.07
C THR A 423 -1.01 -20.25 17.59
N LYS A 424 -0.42 -21.36 18.04
CA LYS A 424 -0.07 -21.67 19.42
C LYS A 424 1.38 -22.14 19.57
N ASP A 425 2.14 -22.14 18.47
CA ASP A 425 3.52 -22.63 18.46
C ASP A 425 4.42 -21.66 19.24
N PRO A 426 5.05 -22.09 20.34
CA PRO A 426 5.94 -21.23 21.14
C PRO A 426 7.08 -20.60 20.34
N VAL A 427 7.58 -21.26 19.28
CA VAL A 427 8.66 -20.71 18.44
C VAL A 427 8.16 -19.48 17.69
N ILE A 428 7.00 -19.59 17.06
CA ILE A 428 6.37 -18.49 16.32
C ILE A 428 5.98 -17.37 17.29
N LEU A 429 5.38 -17.72 18.43
CA LEU A 429 4.95 -16.74 19.42
C LEU A 429 6.13 -15.93 19.96
N ASN A 430 7.20 -16.59 20.41
CA ASN A 430 8.37 -15.90 20.96
C ASN A 430 9.09 -15.03 19.91
N ALA A 431 9.24 -15.54 18.69
CA ALA A 431 9.88 -14.80 17.61
C ALA A 431 9.07 -13.56 17.19
N LEU A 432 7.76 -13.70 16.98
CA LEU A 432 6.89 -12.58 16.63
C LEU A 432 6.71 -11.60 17.79
N LEU A 433 6.70 -12.09 19.04
CA LEU A 433 6.69 -11.23 20.21
C LEU A 433 7.94 -10.35 20.27
N HIS A 434 9.13 -10.90 20.00
CA HIS A 434 10.37 -10.13 19.89
C HIS A 434 10.35 -9.11 18.73
N ILE A 435 9.80 -9.49 17.58
CA ILE A 435 9.63 -8.59 16.42
C ILE A 435 8.66 -7.44 16.77
N CYS A 436 7.51 -7.75 17.36
CA CYS A 436 6.53 -6.77 17.81
C CYS A 436 7.10 -5.84 18.89
N LYS A 437 7.90 -6.38 19.82
CA LYS A 437 8.60 -5.59 20.83
C LYS A 437 9.58 -4.61 20.20
N THR A 438 10.38 -5.08 19.24
CA THR A 438 11.32 -4.21 18.51
C THR A 438 10.59 -3.05 17.83
N MET A 439 9.43 -3.31 17.22
CA MET A 439 8.61 -2.24 16.63
C MET A 439 8.04 -1.29 17.69
N HIS A 440 7.54 -1.80 18.81
CA HIS A 440 7.02 -0.99 19.91
C HIS A 440 8.09 -0.09 20.53
N ASP A 441 9.28 -0.64 20.80
CA ASP A 441 10.36 0.07 21.49
C ASP A 441 10.92 1.23 20.64
N SER A 442 10.67 1.23 19.33
CA SER A 442 11.00 2.34 18.43
C SER A 442 10.07 3.56 18.56
N VAL A 443 8.92 3.42 19.24
CA VAL A 443 7.96 4.50 19.44
C VAL A 443 8.48 5.46 20.50
N ASN A 444 8.67 6.72 20.12
CA ASN A 444 9.15 7.79 20.99
C ASN A 444 8.26 9.04 20.88
N ALA A 445 8.61 10.10 21.60
CA ALA A 445 7.83 11.34 21.65
C ALA A 445 7.72 12.07 20.30
N LEU A 446 8.60 11.79 19.35
CA LEU A 446 8.61 12.38 18.00
C LEU A 446 7.88 11.51 16.97
N THR A 447 7.47 10.29 17.33
CA THR A 447 6.73 9.40 16.43
C THR A 447 5.35 9.98 16.11
N LEU A 448 5.04 10.08 14.81
CA LEU A 448 3.76 10.59 14.34
C LEU A 448 2.61 9.65 14.74
N GLU A 449 1.44 10.23 15.01
CA GLU A 449 0.24 9.47 15.39
C GLU A 449 -0.15 8.42 14.34
N ASP A 450 0.02 8.70 13.05
CA ASP A 450 -0.29 7.74 11.99
C ASP A 450 0.69 6.55 11.99
N GLU A 451 1.96 6.78 12.33
CA GLU A 451 2.94 5.69 12.48
C GLU A 451 2.62 4.83 13.71
N LYS A 452 2.24 5.44 14.84
CA LYS A 452 1.77 4.71 16.03
C LYS A 452 0.56 3.83 15.70
N ARG A 453 -0.40 4.36 14.93
CA ARG A 453 -1.58 3.60 14.48
C ARG A 453 -1.21 2.42 13.58
N MET A 454 -0.29 2.62 12.63
CA MET A 454 0.19 1.56 11.75
C MET A 454 0.87 0.45 12.55
N LEU A 455 1.80 0.80 13.44
CA LEU A 455 2.49 -0.17 14.31
C LEU A 455 1.51 -0.93 15.21
N ALA A 456 0.56 -0.21 15.81
CA ALA A 456 -0.48 -0.83 16.62
C ALA A 456 -1.39 -1.75 15.80
N ALA A 457 -1.69 -1.44 14.53
CA ALA A 457 -2.46 -2.30 13.65
C ALA A 457 -1.73 -3.63 13.37
N LEU A 458 -0.41 -3.58 13.13
CA LEU A 458 0.40 -4.78 12.93
C LEU A 458 0.45 -5.65 14.19
N ILE A 459 0.69 -5.03 15.36
CA ILE A 459 0.71 -5.74 16.65
C ILE A 459 -0.68 -6.33 16.97
N ASN A 460 -1.75 -5.60 16.69
CA ASN A 460 -3.12 -6.10 16.85
C ASN A 460 -3.43 -7.26 15.92
N GLY A 461 -2.89 -7.25 14.68
CA GLY A 461 -2.96 -8.37 13.76
C GLY A 461 -2.34 -9.63 14.34
N PHE A 462 -1.16 -9.51 14.95
CA PHE A 462 -0.51 -10.61 15.68
C PHE A 462 -1.35 -11.12 16.85
N ILE A 463 -1.77 -10.23 17.76
CA ILE A 463 -2.53 -10.60 18.97
C ILE A 463 -3.81 -11.36 18.63
N LYS A 464 -4.49 -10.99 17.55
CA LYS A 464 -5.71 -11.68 17.07
C LYS A 464 -5.45 -13.09 16.53
N MET A 465 -4.24 -13.37 16.04
CA MET A 465 -3.86 -14.68 15.52
C MET A 465 -3.41 -15.65 16.62
N VAL A 466 -3.15 -15.17 17.84
CA VAL A 466 -2.73 -16.03 18.96
C VAL A 466 -3.95 -16.67 19.62
N SER A 467 -4.06 -18.00 19.55
CA SER A 467 -5.11 -18.74 20.24
C SER A 467 -4.59 -20.03 20.88
N PHE A 468 -4.75 -20.13 22.20
CA PHE A 468 -4.51 -21.36 22.98
C PHE A 468 -5.76 -22.25 23.07
N GLY A 469 -6.80 -21.96 22.28
CA GLY A 469 -8.03 -22.75 22.24
C GLY A 469 -8.77 -22.74 23.57
N ARG A 470 -8.84 -23.89 24.26
CA ARG A 470 -9.56 -24.03 25.54
C ARG A 470 -8.69 -23.73 26.77
N ASP A 471 -7.40 -23.49 26.59
CA ASP A 471 -6.53 -23.08 27.69
C ASP A 471 -6.67 -21.58 27.95
N PHE A 472 -7.75 -21.23 28.65
CA PHE A 472 -8.09 -19.85 28.95
C PHE A 472 -7.07 -19.18 29.88
N GLU A 473 -6.42 -19.95 30.76
CA GLU A 473 -5.40 -19.43 31.69
C GLU A 473 -4.14 -19.01 30.93
N GLN A 474 -3.67 -19.86 30.00
CA GLN A 474 -2.53 -19.52 29.15
C GLN A 474 -2.83 -18.32 28.25
N GLN A 475 -4.04 -18.24 27.69
CA GLN A 475 -4.47 -17.08 26.89
C GLN A 475 -4.46 -15.78 27.71
N LEU A 476 -4.97 -15.82 28.95
CA LEU A 476 -4.94 -14.65 29.82
C LEU A 476 -3.51 -14.26 30.20
N SER A 477 -2.64 -15.23 30.48
CA SER A 477 -1.22 -14.99 30.77
C SER A 477 -0.53 -14.28 29.60
N PHE A 478 -0.81 -14.69 28.36
CA PHE A 478 -0.31 -14.01 27.17
C PHE A 478 -0.79 -12.57 27.08
N TYR A 479 -2.07 -12.29 27.37
CA TYR A 479 -2.57 -10.91 27.37
C TYR A 479 -1.98 -10.04 28.49
N VAL A 480 -1.66 -10.63 29.64
CA VAL A 480 -0.94 -9.95 30.74
C VAL A 480 0.48 -9.57 30.30
N GLU A 481 1.20 -10.49 29.67
CA GLU A 481 2.52 -10.24 29.12
C GLU A 481 2.46 -9.15 28.03
N ALA A 482 1.53 -9.28 27.07
CA ALA A 482 1.34 -8.30 25.99
C ALA A 482 1.02 -6.90 26.53
N ARG A 483 0.19 -6.78 27.57
CA ARG A 483 -0.09 -5.49 28.22
C ARG A 483 1.16 -4.86 28.81
N SER A 484 1.99 -5.66 29.48
CA SER A 484 3.24 -5.16 30.08
C SER A 484 4.25 -4.70 29.03
N MET A 485 4.25 -5.37 27.87
CA MET A 485 5.21 -5.12 26.81
C MET A 485 4.81 -3.97 25.88
N PHE A 486 3.51 -3.78 25.64
CA PHE A 486 2.98 -2.80 24.68
C PHE A 486 2.27 -1.61 25.34
N CYS A 487 2.74 -1.20 26.52
CA CYS A 487 2.06 -0.21 27.36
C CYS A 487 1.93 1.18 26.74
N ASN A 488 2.78 1.56 25.79
CA ASN A 488 2.79 2.89 25.18
C ASN A 488 1.82 3.02 23.98
N LEU A 489 1.24 1.91 23.51
CA LEU A 489 0.34 1.90 22.36
C LEU A 489 -1.11 1.69 22.80
N GLU A 490 -1.84 2.80 22.97
CA GLU A 490 -3.26 2.76 23.37
C GLU A 490 -4.14 1.86 22.49
N PRO A 491 -4.03 1.85 21.15
CA PRO A 491 -4.88 0.98 20.34
C PRO A 491 -4.62 -0.52 20.59
N VAL A 492 -3.43 -0.88 21.08
CA VAL A 492 -3.12 -2.25 21.50
C VAL A 492 -3.79 -2.55 22.84
N LEU A 493 -3.73 -1.64 23.81
CA LEU A 493 -4.41 -1.79 25.10
C LEU A 493 -5.94 -1.93 24.94
N VAL A 494 -6.54 -1.13 24.06
CA VAL A 494 -7.97 -1.23 23.73
C VAL A 494 -8.31 -2.61 23.14
N GLN A 495 -7.50 -3.10 22.20
CA GLN A 495 -7.69 -4.44 21.63
C GLN A 495 -7.52 -5.55 22.68
N LEU A 496 -6.57 -5.42 23.61
CA LEU A 496 -6.39 -6.38 24.70
C LEU A 496 -7.62 -6.42 25.62
N ILE A 497 -8.18 -5.26 25.98
CA ILE A 497 -9.42 -5.20 26.80
C ILE A 497 -10.58 -5.90 26.09
N HIS A 498 -10.78 -5.63 24.80
CA HIS A 498 -11.81 -6.33 24.02
C HIS A 498 -11.56 -7.84 23.94
N SER A 499 -10.31 -8.26 23.76
CA SER A 499 -9.93 -9.68 23.67
C SER A 499 -10.15 -10.41 25.01
N VAL A 500 -9.86 -9.75 26.14
CA VAL A 500 -10.13 -10.29 27.49
C VAL A 500 -11.63 -10.33 27.80
N ASN A 501 -12.39 -9.32 27.37
CA ASN A 501 -13.85 -9.34 27.47
C ASN A 501 -14.45 -10.49 26.63
N GLN A 502 -13.93 -10.72 25.43
CA GLN A 502 -14.31 -11.87 24.61
C GLN A 502 -13.96 -13.19 25.29
N LEU A 503 -12.77 -13.32 25.88
CA LEU A 503 -12.33 -14.50 26.63
C LEU A 503 -13.28 -14.84 27.80
N ALA A 504 -13.74 -13.81 28.53
CA ALA A 504 -14.74 -13.98 29.58
C ALA A 504 -16.09 -14.48 29.01
N MET A 505 -16.54 -13.93 27.88
CA MET A 505 -17.78 -14.37 27.23
C MET A 505 -17.68 -15.77 26.60
N GLU A 506 -16.52 -16.16 26.08
CA GLU A 506 -16.26 -17.53 25.61
C GLU A 506 -16.29 -18.52 26.78
N THR A 507 -15.70 -18.14 27.92
CA THR A 507 -15.80 -18.92 29.15
C THR A 507 -17.27 -19.12 29.56
N ARG A 508 -18.08 -18.06 29.50
CA ARG A 508 -19.53 -18.15 29.74
C ARG A 508 -20.23 -19.11 28.78
N LYS A 509 -19.89 -19.03 27.49
CA LYS A 509 -20.48 -19.87 26.43
C LYS A 509 -20.18 -21.36 26.67
N VAL A 510 -18.95 -21.69 27.05
CA VAL A 510 -18.55 -23.06 27.39
C VAL A 510 -19.29 -23.57 28.62
N MET A 511 -19.41 -22.72 29.65
CA MET A 511 -20.06 -23.09 30.91
C MET A 511 -21.59 -22.92 30.90
N LYS A 512 -22.19 -22.46 29.78
CA LYS A 512 -23.62 -22.12 29.66
C LYS A 512 -24.13 -21.24 30.81
N GLY A 513 -23.29 -20.30 31.24
CA GLY A 513 -23.55 -19.41 32.38
C GLY A 513 -23.53 -20.06 33.77
N ASN A 514 -23.14 -21.33 33.92
CA ASN A 514 -22.97 -21.97 35.23
C ASN A 514 -21.48 -22.05 35.57
N HIS A 515 -20.95 -21.01 36.22
CA HIS A 515 -19.54 -20.96 36.58
C HIS A 515 -19.24 -21.83 37.82
N SER A 516 -18.25 -22.71 37.69
CA SER A 516 -17.57 -23.32 38.85
C SER A 516 -16.79 -22.28 39.65
N ARG A 517 -16.37 -22.60 40.88
CA ARG A 517 -15.52 -21.72 41.70
C ARG A 517 -14.25 -21.28 40.97
N LYS A 518 -13.63 -22.19 40.20
CA LYS A 518 -12.42 -21.92 39.41
C LYS A 518 -12.71 -20.96 38.25
N THR A 519 -13.73 -21.25 37.45
CA THR A 519 -14.09 -20.39 36.31
C THR A 519 -14.64 -19.03 36.72
N ALA A 520 -15.31 -18.93 37.87
CA ALA A 520 -15.75 -17.66 38.42
C ALA A 520 -14.55 -16.81 38.88
N ALA A 521 -13.54 -17.44 39.51
CA ALA A 521 -12.29 -16.76 39.86
C ALA A 521 -11.54 -16.29 38.61
N PHE A 522 -11.50 -17.11 37.56
CA PHE A 522 -10.92 -16.76 36.27
C PHE A 522 -11.61 -15.55 35.63
N VAL A 523 -12.95 -15.56 35.52
CA VAL A 523 -13.67 -14.41 34.96
C VAL A 523 -13.44 -13.15 35.79
N ARG A 524 -13.41 -13.25 37.13
CA ARG A 524 -13.03 -12.12 37.98
C ARG A 524 -11.61 -11.61 37.69
N ALA A 525 -10.67 -12.48 37.34
CA ALA A 525 -9.33 -12.06 36.93
C ALA A 525 -9.34 -11.33 35.58
N CYS A 526 -10.12 -11.80 34.59
CA CYS A 526 -10.33 -11.09 33.32
C CYS A 526 -10.93 -9.71 33.54
N VAL A 527 -11.97 -9.63 34.37
CA VAL A 527 -12.65 -8.38 34.72
C VAL A 527 -11.71 -7.44 35.47
N ALA A 528 -10.90 -7.95 36.41
CA ALA A 528 -9.89 -7.16 37.10
C ALA A 528 -8.82 -6.62 36.13
N PHE A 529 -8.36 -7.43 35.17
CA PHE A 529 -7.44 -6.99 34.12
C PHE A 529 -8.01 -5.80 33.35
N CYS A 530 -9.27 -5.86 32.91
CA CYS A 530 -9.92 -4.74 32.22
C CYS A 530 -9.97 -3.49 33.12
N PHE A 531 -10.36 -3.66 34.38
CA PHE A 531 -10.52 -2.54 35.34
C PHE A 531 -9.23 -1.75 35.56
N ILE A 532 -8.09 -2.44 35.66
CA ILE A 532 -6.78 -1.77 35.89
C ILE A 532 -6.13 -1.27 34.61
N THR A 533 -6.60 -1.69 33.43
CA THR A 533 -6.03 -1.29 32.13
C THR A 533 -6.72 -0.06 31.56
N ILE A 534 -8.04 0.08 31.76
CA ILE A 534 -8.81 1.22 31.25
C ILE A 534 -8.28 2.58 31.73
N PRO A 535 -7.88 2.78 33.01
CA PRO A 535 -7.32 4.05 33.47
C PRO A 535 -6.05 4.50 32.73
N SER A 536 -5.32 3.58 32.09
CA SER A 536 -4.08 3.88 31.37
C SER A 536 -4.30 4.56 30.01
N LEU A 537 -5.54 4.68 29.54
CA LEU A 537 -5.89 5.29 28.25
C LEU A 537 -6.08 6.81 28.40
N SER A 538 -5.62 7.61 27.44
CA SER A 538 -5.82 9.07 27.46
C SER A 538 -7.24 9.47 27.07
N SER A 539 -7.85 8.77 26.10
CA SER A 539 -9.17 9.12 25.59
C SER A 539 -10.30 8.82 26.59
N ILE A 540 -10.94 9.88 27.10
CA ILE A 540 -12.07 9.78 28.05
C ILE A 540 -13.25 9.00 27.45
N PHE A 541 -13.61 9.25 26.20
CA PHE A 541 -14.71 8.52 25.54
C PHE A 541 -14.41 7.04 25.36
N THR A 542 -13.16 6.70 25.03
CA THR A 542 -12.73 5.30 24.96
C THR A 542 -12.85 4.65 26.34
N ARG A 543 -12.40 5.34 27.40
CA ARG A 543 -12.55 4.87 28.78
C ARG A 543 -14.00 4.66 29.19
N LEU A 544 -14.89 5.62 28.93
CA LEU A 544 -16.32 5.53 29.23
C LEU A 544 -16.94 4.30 28.54
N ASN A 545 -16.72 4.16 27.23
CA ASN A 545 -17.25 3.03 26.48
C ASN A 545 -16.69 1.69 26.97
N LEU A 546 -15.40 1.60 27.27
CA LEU A 546 -14.79 0.37 27.77
C LEU A 546 -15.24 0.02 29.19
N TYR A 547 -15.47 1.01 30.06
CA TYR A 547 -16.05 0.76 31.38
C TYR A 547 -17.46 0.19 31.26
N LEU A 548 -18.29 0.75 30.38
CA LEU A 548 -19.65 0.26 30.14
C LEU A 548 -19.66 -1.16 29.56
N HIS A 549 -18.89 -1.43 28.50
CA HIS A 549 -18.83 -2.75 27.88
C HIS A 549 -18.26 -3.81 28.84
N SER A 550 -17.21 -3.49 29.58
CA SER A 550 -16.62 -4.42 30.55
C SER A 550 -17.57 -4.67 31.73
N GLY A 551 -18.33 -3.65 32.16
CA GLY A 551 -19.40 -3.78 33.15
C GLY A 551 -20.54 -4.68 32.68
N GLN A 552 -20.98 -4.54 31.43
CA GLN A 552 -21.98 -5.42 30.81
C GLN A 552 -21.49 -6.88 30.73
N VAL A 553 -20.21 -7.10 30.39
CA VAL A 553 -19.60 -8.45 30.39
C VAL A 553 -19.51 -9.02 31.81
N ALA A 554 -19.16 -8.21 32.80
CA ALA A 554 -19.16 -8.62 34.21
C ALA A 554 -20.57 -9.01 34.69
N LEU A 555 -21.59 -8.22 34.34
CA LEU A 555 -23.00 -8.50 34.65
C LEU A 555 -23.44 -9.83 34.00
N ALA A 556 -23.14 -10.00 32.72
CA ALA A 556 -23.41 -11.24 31.98
C ALA A 556 -22.77 -12.50 32.61
N ASN A 557 -21.67 -12.35 33.35
CA ASN A 557 -20.98 -13.44 34.03
C ASN A 557 -21.27 -13.49 35.55
N GLN A 558 -22.37 -12.88 36.03
CA GLN A 558 -22.78 -12.88 37.44
C GLN A 558 -21.75 -12.26 38.40
N CYS A 559 -20.87 -11.39 37.90
CA CYS A 559 -19.87 -10.68 38.70
C CYS A 559 -20.41 -9.30 39.13
N LEU A 560 -21.46 -9.29 39.95
CA LEU A 560 -22.25 -8.09 40.26
C LEU A 560 -21.43 -7.00 40.95
N SER A 561 -20.62 -7.34 41.94
CA SER A 561 -19.81 -6.35 42.66
C SER A 561 -18.74 -5.71 41.78
N GLN A 562 -18.16 -6.47 40.84
CA GLN A 562 -17.25 -5.92 39.86
C GLN A 562 -18.00 -5.04 38.86
N ALA A 563 -19.15 -5.48 38.34
CA ALA A 563 -19.97 -4.69 37.41
C ALA A 563 -20.36 -3.33 38.01
N ASP A 564 -20.78 -3.31 39.27
CA ASP A 564 -21.08 -2.08 40.02
C ASP A 564 -19.85 -1.15 40.11
N ALA A 565 -18.65 -1.69 40.34
CA ALA A 565 -17.42 -0.89 40.32
C ALA A 565 -17.14 -0.26 38.94
N PHE A 566 -17.38 -0.99 37.84
CA PHE A 566 -17.27 -0.43 36.48
C PHE A 566 -18.25 0.71 36.25
N PHE A 567 -19.51 0.53 36.65
CA PHE A 567 -20.55 1.55 36.49
C PHE A 567 -20.28 2.78 37.35
N LYS A 568 -19.83 2.61 38.60
CA LYS A 568 -19.40 3.72 39.47
C LYS A 568 -18.22 4.48 38.87
N ALA A 569 -17.22 3.78 38.34
CA ALA A 569 -16.08 4.40 37.66
C ALA A 569 -16.52 5.19 36.40
N ALA A 570 -17.47 4.65 35.63
CA ALA A 570 -18.05 5.35 34.48
C ALA A 570 -18.80 6.62 34.92
N VAL A 571 -19.64 6.55 35.96
CA VAL A 571 -20.36 7.71 36.53
C VAL A 571 -19.38 8.79 36.99
N SER A 572 -18.31 8.42 37.69
CA SER A 572 -17.30 9.39 38.16
C SER A 572 -16.50 10.05 37.05
N LEU A 573 -16.45 9.44 35.84
CA LEU A 573 -15.70 9.95 34.71
C LEU A 573 -16.51 10.91 33.82
N VAL A 574 -17.86 10.85 33.87
CA VAL A 574 -18.73 11.75 33.08
C VAL A 574 -18.48 13.25 33.32
N PRO A 575 -18.23 13.76 34.55
CA PRO A 575 -17.92 15.16 34.77
C PRO A 575 -16.62 15.63 34.09
N GLU A 576 -15.68 14.71 33.84
CA GLU A 576 -14.37 15.03 33.25
C GLU A 576 -14.44 15.19 31.71
N VAL A 577 -15.60 14.93 31.09
CA VAL A 577 -15.76 15.00 29.63
C VAL A 577 -15.51 16.43 29.12
N PRO A 578 -14.59 16.63 28.15
CA PRO A 578 -14.28 17.95 27.63
C PRO A 578 -15.39 18.41 26.69
N LYS A 579 -15.77 19.70 26.76
CA LYS A 579 -16.84 20.30 25.93
C LYS A 579 -16.62 20.16 24.42
N MET A 580 -15.36 20.20 23.99
CA MET A 580 -14.98 20.15 22.59
C MET A 580 -13.91 19.09 22.36
N ILE A 581 -14.09 18.28 21.32
CA ILE A 581 -13.20 17.18 20.95
C ILE A 581 -12.69 17.44 19.54
N SER A 582 -11.38 17.26 19.31
CA SER A 582 -10.81 17.28 17.96
C SER A 582 -11.02 15.92 17.30
N ILE A 583 -11.84 15.86 16.25
CA ILE A 583 -12.03 14.67 15.40
C ILE A 583 -11.60 15.05 13.98
N ASP A 584 -10.60 14.36 13.44
CA ASP A 584 -10.01 14.63 12.12
C ASP A 584 -9.55 16.09 11.94
N GLY A 585 -9.01 16.70 13.01
CA GLY A 585 -8.56 18.08 13.03
C GLY A 585 -9.67 19.13 13.12
N LYS A 586 -10.94 18.71 13.24
CA LYS A 586 -12.08 19.60 13.46
C LYS A 586 -12.58 19.49 14.88
N MET A 587 -12.71 20.63 15.55
CA MET A 587 -13.33 20.70 16.87
C MET A 587 -14.84 20.49 16.74
N ARG A 588 -15.37 19.47 17.41
CA ARG A 588 -16.80 19.16 17.49
C ARG A 588 -17.27 19.18 18.95
N PRO A 589 -18.53 19.56 19.21
CA PRO A 589 -19.10 19.48 20.55
C PRO A 589 -19.17 18.02 21.01
N SER A 590 -18.83 17.79 22.28
CA SER A 590 -18.86 16.48 22.92
C SER A 590 -20.26 15.97 23.22
N ASP A 591 -21.25 16.88 23.28
CA ASP A 591 -22.58 16.63 23.84
C ASP A 591 -23.32 15.51 23.10
N ALA A 592 -23.18 15.43 21.77
CA ALA A 592 -23.79 14.36 20.98
C ALA A 592 -23.21 12.97 21.30
N PHE A 593 -21.89 12.87 21.53
CA PHE A 593 -21.23 11.62 21.89
C PHE A 593 -21.57 11.21 23.32
N LEU A 594 -21.64 12.18 24.23
CA LEU A 594 -22.04 11.94 25.61
C LEU A 594 -23.51 11.50 25.67
N LEU A 595 -24.39 12.12 24.87
CA LEU A 595 -25.79 11.70 24.73
C LEU A 595 -25.90 10.23 24.33
N GLU A 596 -25.19 9.82 23.28
CA GLU A 596 -25.21 8.42 22.80
C GLU A 596 -24.76 7.44 23.89
N PHE A 597 -23.62 7.75 24.54
CA PHE A 597 -23.10 6.96 25.66
C PHE A 597 -24.11 6.84 26.81
N LEU A 598 -24.67 7.97 27.24
CA LEU A 598 -25.62 8.00 28.36
C LEU A 598 -26.89 7.22 28.03
N CYS A 599 -27.40 7.29 26.79
CA CYS A 599 -28.56 6.50 26.38
C CYS A 599 -28.29 4.99 26.49
N ASN A 600 -27.11 4.54 26.06
CA ASN A 600 -26.69 3.14 26.21
C ASN A 600 -26.52 2.76 27.69
N PHE A 601 -25.96 3.66 28.49
CA PHE A 601 -25.77 3.41 29.92
C PHE A 601 -27.12 3.32 30.65
N PHE A 602 -28.07 4.22 30.40
CA PHE A 602 -29.42 4.15 30.94
C PHE A 602 -30.15 2.87 30.54
N SER A 603 -30.02 2.45 29.28
CA SER A 603 -30.56 1.15 28.85
C SER A 603 -29.99 0.02 29.71
N THR A 604 -28.67 -0.01 29.89
CA THR A 604 -27.99 -1.03 30.71
C THR A 604 -28.48 -1.03 32.16
N LEU A 605 -28.70 0.16 32.76
CA LEU A 605 -29.16 0.28 34.15
C LEU A 605 -30.56 -0.32 34.41
N LEU A 606 -31.37 -0.57 33.37
CA LEU A 606 -32.66 -1.25 33.54
C LEU A 606 -32.50 -2.66 34.13
N VAL A 607 -31.47 -3.38 33.68
CA VAL A 607 -31.22 -4.79 34.08
C VAL A 607 -30.16 -4.93 35.17
N VAL A 608 -29.67 -3.80 35.70
CA VAL A 608 -28.70 -3.81 36.81
C VAL A 608 -29.46 -3.89 38.13
N PRO A 609 -29.21 -4.89 38.98
CA PRO A 609 -29.81 -4.96 40.30
C PRO A 609 -29.34 -3.81 41.18
N ASP A 610 -30.26 -3.25 41.98
CA ASP A 610 -29.90 -2.27 42.99
C ASP A 610 -29.05 -2.89 44.12
N HIS A 611 -28.14 -2.08 44.66
CA HIS A 611 -27.28 -2.51 45.74
C HIS A 611 -28.08 -2.62 47.05
N PRO A 612 -28.03 -3.76 47.78
CA PRO A 612 -28.85 -3.99 48.98
C PRO A 612 -28.72 -2.90 50.06
N GLU A 613 -27.53 -2.33 50.19
CA GLU A 613 -27.19 -1.35 51.24
C GLU A 613 -27.25 0.13 50.81
N GLN A 614 -27.27 0.45 49.50
CA GLN A 614 -27.11 1.84 49.02
C GLN A 614 -28.44 2.52 48.67
N GLY A 615 -29.54 1.84 48.98
CA GLY A 615 -30.88 2.29 48.64
C GLY A 615 -31.21 2.09 47.17
N VAL A 616 -32.49 2.30 46.87
CA VAL A 616 -33.08 2.04 45.56
C VAL A 616 -32.64 3.09 44.53
N LEU A 617 -32.41 2.66 43.29
CA LEU A 617 -32.02 3.47 42.14
C LEU A 617 -30.73 4.25 42.36
N PHE A 618 -29.79 3.72 43.15
CA PHE A 618 -28.56 4.41 43.54
C PHE A 618 -27.75 4.88 42.32
N LEU A 619 -27.51 4.00 41.34
CA LEU A 619 -26.73 4.34 40.14
C LEU A 619 -27.45 5.35 39.25
N VAL A 620 -28.79 5.22 39.11
CA VAL A 620 -29.61 6.17 38.34
C VAL A 620 -29.56 7.56 38.98
N ARG A 621 -29.67 7.64 40.32
CA ARG A 621 -29.54 8.88 41.08
C ARG A 621 -28.14 9.48 40.95
N GLY A 622 -27.11 8.67 41.11
CA GLY A 622 -25.72 9.10 40.96
C GLY A 622 -25.46 9.70 39.58
N LEU A 623 -25.96 9.05 38.52
CA LEU A 623 -25.81 9.53 37.15
C LEU A 623 -26.61 10.82 36.90
N LEU A 624 -27.84 10.92 37.44
CA LEU A 624 -28.65 12.14 37.34
C LEU A 624 -28.01 13.34 38.03
N ASN A 625 -27.42 13.15 39.22
CA ASN A 625 -26.71 14.21 39.94
C ASN A 625 -25.52 14.71 39.11
N VAL A 626 -24.73 13.79 38.55
CA VAL A 626 -23.60 14.14 37.69
C VAL A 626 -24.05 14.90 36.43
N ILE A 627 -25.14 14.49 35.78
CA ILE A 627 -25.70 15.18 34.61
C ILE A 627 -26.22 16.57 34.97
N GLN A 628 -26.75 16.74 36.17
CA GLN A 628 -27.24 18.03 36.67
C GLN A 628 -26.08 19.03 36.85
N ASP A 629 -24.97 18.56 37.40
CA ASP A 629 -23.76 19.36 37.65
C ASP A 629 -22.91 19.60 36.38
N TYR A 630 -23.10 18.77 35.34
CA TYR A 630 -22.42 18.94 34.06
C TYR A 630 -22.86 20.22 33.32
N THR A 631 -21.89 20.99 32.83
CA THR A 631 -22.14 22.22 32.08
C THR A 631 -22.34 21.95 30.59
N TRP A 632 -23.60 21.86 30.17
CA TRP A 632 -24.03 21.70 28.78
C TRP A 632 -23.81 22.99 27.96
N GLU A 633 -23.75 22.90 26.63
CA GLU A 633 -23.76 24.09 25.78
C GLU A 633 -25.11 24.83 25.83
N ASP A 634 -25.08 26.17 25.91
CA ASP A 634 -26.28 27.02 26.06
C ASP A 634 -27.30 26.84 24.91
N ASN A 635 -26.82 26.46 23.72
CA ASN A 635 -27.66 26.24 22.54
C ASN A 635 -28.05 24.77 22.32
N SER A 636 -27.69 23.85 23.21
CA SER A 636 -28.01 22.43 23.08
C SER A 636 -29.32 22.06 23.80
N ASP A 637 -30.11 21.21 23.15
CA ASP A 637 -31.31 20.57 23.73
C ASP A 637 -30.99 19.18 24.33
N ASP A 638 -29.73 18.75 24.31
CA ASP A 638 -29.34 17.38 24.64
C ASP A 638 -29.58 17.03 26.11
N LYS A 639 -29.45 18.00 27.03
CA LYS A 639 -29.83 17.82 28.45
C LYS A 639 -31.30 17.40 28.60
N VAL A 640 -32.20 18.05 27.87
CA VAL A 640 -33.65 17.73 27.90
C VAL A 640 -33.92 16.38 27.25
N ARG A 641 -33.21 16.04 26.18
CA ARG A 641 -33.32 14.72 25.55
C ARG A 641 -32.89 13.61 26.51
N ILE A 642 -31.80 13.80 27.25
CA ILE A 642 -31.34 12.87 28.28
C ILE A 642 -32.41 12.70 29.36
N TYR A 643 -32.91 13.80 29.93
CA TYR A 643 -33.98 13.73 30.93
C TYR A 643 -35.23 13.03 30.40
N THR A 644 -35.58 13.24 29.14
CA THR A 644 -36.71 12.53 28.52
C THR A 644 -36.44 11.02 28.39
N ASN A 645 -35.23 10.62 28.02
CA ASN A 645 -34.83 9.21 27.96
C ASN A 645 -34.78 8.57 29.37
N VAL A 646 -34.43 9.35 30.40
CA VAL A 646 -34.56 8.90 31.79
C VAL A 646 -36.03 8.65 32.15
N LEU A 647 -36.97 9.48 31.68
CA LEU A 647 -38.41 9.20 31.88
C LEU A 647 -38.84 7.88 31.21
N HIS A 648 -38.29 7.56 30.03
CA HIS A 648 -38.53 6.27 29.38
C HIS A 648 -37.98 5.11 30.22
N LEU A 649 -36.76 5.25 30.76
CA LEU A 649 -36.16 4.25 31.66
C LEU A 649 -37.00 4.06 32.92
N LEU A 650 -37.37 5.15 33.60
CA LEU A 650 -38.16 5.12 34.82
C LEU A 650 -39.53 4.49 34.57
N SER A 651 -40.17 4.78 33.43
CA SER A 651 -41.41 4.11 33.03
C SER A 651 -41.19 2.61 32.79
N ALA A 652 -40.10 2.20 32.13
CA ALA A 652 -39.76 0.79 31.98
C ALA A 652 -39.55 0.11 33.34
N MET A 653 -38.92 0.80 34.30
CA MET A 653 -38.71 0.30 35.67
C MET A 653 -40.00 0.11 36.47
N THR A 654 -41.10 0.78 36.12
CA THR A 654 -42.42 0.56 36.76
C THR A 654 -43.14 -0.71 36.31
N GLN A 655 -42.68 -1.36 35.23
CA GLN A 655 -43.32 -2.57 34.72
C GLN A 655 -43.10 -3.74 35.69
N GLU A 656 -44.11 -4.60 35.86
CA GLU A 656 -44.02 -5.80 36.71
C GLU A 656 -42.97 -6.80 36.18
N THR A 657 -42.75 -6.81 34.86
CA THR A 657 -41.74 -7.62 34.20
C THR A 657 -41.08 -6.81 33.10
N TYR A 658 -39.75 -6.77 33.06
CA TYR A 658 -39.01 -6.05 32.03
C TYR A 658 -39.03 -6.77 30.68
N ILE A 659 -38.82 -6.00 29.61
CA ILE A 659 -38.83 -6.51 28.22
C ILE A 659 -37.67 -7.47 27.95
N TYR A 660 -36.55 -7.28 28.65
CA TYR A 660 -35.36 -8.12 28.51
C TYR A 660 -34.65 -8.28 29.85
N HIS A 661 -33.96 -9.41 29.99
CA HIS A 661 -33.23 -9.79 31.20
C HIS A 661 -31.85 -10.32 30.85
N VAL A 662 -30.95 -10.27 31.84
CA VAL A 662 -29.67 -10.96 31.77
C VAL A 662 -29.84 -12.33 32.43
N ASP A 663 -29.54 -13.40 31.67
CA ASP A 663 -29.63 -14.77 32.16
C ASP A 663 -28.90 -14.95 33.51
N LYS A 664 -29.65 -15.39 34.54
CA LYS A 664 -29.23 -15.62 35.93
C LYS A 664 -28.81 -14.39 36.73
N VAL A 665 -29.29 -13.22 36.33
CA VAL A 665 -29.20 -12.01 37.16
C VAL A 665 -30.61 -11.55 37.46
N ASP A 666 -30.94 -11.44 38.75
CA ASP A 666 -32.23 -10.93 39.19
C ASP A 666 -32.25 -9.41 39.05
N SER A 667 -33.01 -8.91 38.08
CA SER A 667 -33.21 -7.48 37.85
C SER A 667 -34.20 -6.87 38.85
N ASN A 668 -34.32 -5.55 38.86
CA ASN A 668 -35.18 -4.81 39.79
C ASN A 668 -36.68 -5.16 39.68
N ASP A 669 -37.16 -5.67 38.55
CA ASP A 669 -38.52 -6.20 38.43
C ASP A 669 -38.73 -7.48 39.24
N THR A 670 -37.71 -8.33 39.36
CA THR A 670 -37.77 -9.53 40.21
C THR A 670 -37.58 -9.16 41.69
N LEU A 671 -36.74 -8.17 41.98
CA LEU A 671 -36.44 -7.75 43.35
C LEU A 671 -37.56 -6.94 43.99
N TYR A 672 -38.19 -6.02 43.23
CA TYR A 672 -39.18 -5.08 43.75
C TYR A 672 -40.56 -5.20 43.10
N GLY A 673 -40.73 -6.03 42.06
CA GLY A 673 -41.90 -6.10 41.17
C GLY A 673 -43.23 -5.55 41.71
N GLY A 674 -43.54 -4.30 41.34
CA GLY A 674 -44.79 -3.64 41.71
C GLY A 674 -44.89 -3.09 43.15
N ASP A 675 -43.80 -3.10 43.93
CA ASP A 675 -43.81 -2.56 45.30
C ASP A 675 -44.16 -1.07 45.31
N SER A 676 -45.19 -0.74 46.09
CA SER A 676 -45.66 0.62 46.34
C SER A 676 -44.56 1.59 46.77
N LYS A 677 -43.57 1.16 47.56
CA LYS A 677 -42.46 2.02 47.99
C LYS A 677 -41.48 2.30 46.85
N PHE A 678 -41.19 1.29 46.05
CA PHE A 678 -40.34 1.41 44.86
C PHE A 678 -40.98 2.36 43.84
N LEU A 679 -42.27 2.15 43.55
CA LEU A 679 -43.04 3.02 42.66
C LEU A 679 -43.13 4.46 43.18
N ALA A 680 -43.24 4.67 44.49
CA ALA A 680 -43.22 6.01 45.08
C ALA A 680 -41.89 6.74 44.84
N GLU A 681 -40.76 6.05 45.00
CA GLU A 681 -39.43 6.61 44.73
C GLU A 681 -39.19 6.89 43.24
N ILE A 682 -39.68 6.02 42.34
CA ILE A 682 -39.68 6.28 40.89
C ILE A 682 -40.50 7.53 40.57
N ASN A 683 -41.72 7.64 41.10
CA ASN A 683 -42.58 8.80 40.86
C ASN A 683 -41.95 10.10 41.34
N LYS A 684 -41.26 10.09 42.49
CA LYS A 684 -40.52 11.25 43.00
C LYS A 684 -39.39 11.68 42.06
N LEU A 685 -38.67 10.73 41.47
CA LEU A 685 -37.66 11.02 40.45
C LEU A 685 -38.29 11.56 39.17
N CYS A 686 -39.40 10.96 38.70
CA CYS A 686 -40.15 11.47 37.55
C CYS A 686 -40.60 12.92 37.76
N GLU A 687 -41.15 13.27 38.93
CA GLU A 687 -41.54 14.64 39.26
C GLU A 687 -40.35 15.61 39.20
N THR A 688 -39.19 15.20 39.73
CA THR A 688 -37.96 16.00 39.71
C THR A 688 -37.47 16.22 38.28
N VAL A 689 -37.43 15.16 37.46
CA VAL A 689 -36.97 15.22 36.06
C VAL A 689 -37.94 16.03 35.20
N ILE A 690 -39.26 15.85 35.35
CA ILE A 690 -40.27 16.66 34.66
C ILE A 690 -40.14 18.13 35.04
N ALA A 691 -39.92 18.45 36.33
CA ALA A 691 -39.71 19.83 36.77
C ALA A 691 -38.49 20.48 36.10
N GLN A 692 -37.38 19.76 35.96
CA GLN A 692 -36.19 20.23 35.25
C GLN A 692 -36.45 20.51 33.76
N ILE A 693 -37.20 19.62 33.08
CA ILE A 693 -37.59 19.84 31.67
C ILE A 693 -38.50 21.08 31.54
N LEU A 694 -39.47 21.23 32.44
CA LEU A 694 -40.38 22.38 32.44
C LEU A 694 -39.66 23.70 32.75
N ASP A 695 -38.65 23.68 33.62
CA ASP A 695 -37.84 24.88 33.88
C ASP A 695 -37.06 25.31 32.64
N HIS A 696 -36.44 24.35 31.92
CA HIS A 696 -35.78 24.63 30.65
C HIS A 696 -36.76 25.19 29.59
N LEU A 697 -37.97 24.63 29.48
CA LEU A 697 -39.01 25.16 28.58
C LEU A 697 -39.42 26.60 28.95
N LYS A 698 -39.44 26.96 30.24
CA LYS A 698 -39.70 28.34 30.68
C LYS A 698 -38.56 29.27 30.27
N THR A 699 -37.30 28.83 30.40
CA THR A 699 -36.12 29.60 29.99
C THR A 699 -36.12 29.87 28.49
N LEU A 700 -36.38 28.86 27.65
CA LEU A 700 -36.52 29.05 26.20
C LEU A 700 -37.65 30.03 25.83
N GLY A 701 -38.73 30.05 26.61
CA GLY A 701 -39.81 31.02 26.45
C GLY A 701 -39.40 32.45 26.79
N LYS A 702 -38.48 32.66 27.74
CA LYS A 702 -37.93 33.98 28.09
C LYS A 702 -36.91 34.47 27.07
N GLU A 703 -36.15 33.56 26.47
CA GLU A 703 -35.13 33.85 25.45
C GLU A 703 -35.70 33.99 24.03
N GLU A 704 -37.02 33.96 23.87
CA GLU A 704 -37.73 34.03 22.58
C GLU A 704 -37.33 32.95 21.56
N THR A 705 -36.74 31.83 22.00
CA THR A 705 -36.41 30.67 21.15
C THR A 705 -37.63 29.74 20.94
N LEU A 706 -38.75 30.36 20.54
CA LEU A 706 -40.10 29.77 20.52
C LEU A 706 -40.23 28.50 19.64
N LYS A 707 -39.40 28.38 18.60
CA LYS A 707 -39.37 27.19 17.74
C LYS A 707 -38.84 25.96 18.48
N ARG A 708 -37.74 26.10 19.24
CA ARG A 708 -37.15 25.02 20.06
C ARG A 708 -38.10 24.64 21.19
N GLN A 709 -38.67 25.64 21.87
CA GLN A 709 -39.69 25.45 22.90
C GLN A 709 -40.87 24.62 22.40
N SER A 710 -41.41 24.94 21.21
CA SER A 710 -42.52 24.22 20.60
C SER A 710 -42.18 22.76 20.30
N GLN A 711 -40.99 22.50 19.75
CA GLN A 711 -40.52 21.13 19.45
C GLN A 711 -40.32 20.28 20.70
N LEU A 712 -39.68 20.83 21.73
CA LEU A 712 -39.44 20.13 23.00
C LEU A 712 -40.73 19.90 23.79
N ALA A 713 -41.67 20.85 23.78
CA ALA A 713 -42.98 20.68 24.41
C ALA A 713 -43.76 19.54 23.76
N LEU A 714 -43.73 19.44 22.42
CA LEU A 714 -44.33 18.34 21.68
C LEU A 714 -43.62 17.01 21.95
N TYR A 715 -42.29 17.01 22.10
CA TYR A 715 -41.51 15.81 22.43
C TYR A 715 -41.83 15.27 23.83
N LEU A 716 -41.91 16.13 24.83
CA LEU A 716 -42.33 15.74 26.18
C LEU A 716 -43.78 15.27 26.19
N PHE A 717 -44.69 15.94 25.45
CA PHE A 717 -46.07 15.49 25.30
C PHE A 717 -46.14 14.06 24.74
N ASN A 718 -45.41 13.78 23.66
CA ASN A 718 -45.39 12.43 23.07
C ASN A 718 -44.83 11.38 24.04
N THR A 719 -43.86 11.76 24.88
CA THR A 719 -43.32 10.87 25.93
C THR A 719 -44.37 10.56 27.00
N ILE A 720 -45.06 11.57 27.52
CA ILE A 720 -46.14 11.37 28.49
C ILE A 720 -47.28 10.57 27.87
N LEU A 721 -47.59 10.80 26.60
CA LEU A 721 -48.62 10.05 25.88
C LEU A 721 -48.28 8.56 25.72
N ALA A 722 -47.00 8.25 25.50
CA ALA A 722 -46.54 6.87 25.30
C ALA A 722 -46.39 6.10 26.61
N HIS A 723 -45.95 6.76 27.68
CA HIS A 723 -45.44 6.11 28.90
C HIS A 723 -46.14 6.53 30.20
N GLY A 724 -46.86 7.65 30.20
CA GLY A 724 -47.50 8.20 31.40
C GLY A 724 -48.90 7.66 31.64
N ASP A 725 -49.29 7.57 32.92
CA ASP A 725 -50.68 7.29 33.30
C ASP A 725 -51.54 8.56 33.23
N LEU A 726 -52.28 8.70 32.13
CA LEU A 726 -53.16 9.83 31.86
C LEU A 726 -54.49 9.79 32.62
N ARG A 727 -54.72 8.76 33.46
CA ARG A 727 -55.80 8.75 34.46
C ARG A 727 -55.50 9.72 35.60
N ASN A 728 -54.22 10.04 35.84
CA ASN A 728 -53.83 11.05 36.80
C ASN A 728 -54.17 12.46 36.27
N ASN A 729 -55.05 13.15 36.98
CA ASN A 729 -55.51 14.50 36.63
C ASN A 729 -54.35 15.50 36.43
N LYS A 730 -53.27 15.39 37.21
CA LYS A 730 -52.11 16.31 37.09
C LYS A 730 -51.37 16.10 35.77
N LEU A 731 -51.10 14.85 35.38
CA LEU A 731 -50.43 14.50 34.12
C LEU A 731 -51.32 14.79 32.91
N ASN A 732 -52.62 14.55 33.03
CA ASN A 732 -53.60 14.89 32.00
C ASN A 732 -53.63 16.41 31.73
N GLN A 733 -53.71 17.23 32.79
CA GLN A 733 -53.63 18.68 32.69
C GLN A 733 -52.29 19.15 32.11
N LEU A 734 -51.17 18.57 32.55
CA LEU A 734 -49.85 18.88 32.00
C LEU A 734 -49.77 18.58 30.49
N SER A 735 -50.34 17.46 30.05
CA SER A 735 -50.36 17.06 28.64
C SER A 735 -51.13 18.07 27.78
N VAL A 736 -52.30 18.53 28.24
CA VAL A 736 -53.07 19.59 27.56
C VAL A 736 -52.27 20.91 27.51
N ASN A 737 -51.60 21.27 28.60
CA ASN A 737 -50.78 22.48 28.65
C ASN A 737 -49.58 22.43 27.69
N LEU A 738 -48.89 21.29 27.61
CA LEU A 738 -47.78 21.08 26.68
C LEU A 738 -48.22 21.12 25.21
N TRP A 739 -49.37 20.52 24.90
CA TRP A 739 -49.97 20.58 23.58
C TRP A 739 -50.30 22.01 23.15
N ASN A 740 -50.93 22.78 24.05
CA ASN A 740 -51.24 24.18 23.79
C ASN A 740 -49.96 25.03 23.67
N LEU A 741 -48.95 24.79 24.51
CA LEU A 741 -47.66 25.46 24.44
C LEU A 741 -46.95 25.19 23.10
N ALA A 742 -47.01 23.96 22.59
CA ALA A 742 -46.45 23.62 21.29
C ALA A 742 -47.12 24.42 20.15
N GLN A 743 -48.44 24.63 20.20
CA GLN A 743 -49.18 25.35 19.14
C GLN A 743 -49.15 26.88 19.26
N LYS A 744 -48.95 27.43 20.46
CA LYS A 744 -49.13 28.85 20.80
C LYS A 744 -48.54 29.85 19.81
N HIS A 745 -47.41 29.51 19.19
CA HIS A 745 -46.66 30.38 18.27
C HIS A 745 -46.58 29.83 16.83
N GLY A 746 -47.37 28.81 16.48
CA GLY A 746 -47.45 28.27 15.11
C GLY A 746 -46.23 27.51 14.60
N PHE A 747 -45.23 27.26 15.46
CA PHE A 747 -43.99 26.56 15.11
C PHE A 747 -44.06 25.02 15.18
N ALA A 748 -45.13 24.46 15.74
CA ALA A 748 -45.30 23.02 15.80
C ALA A 748 -45.56 22.41 14.42
N ASP A 749 -44.98 21.22 14.16
CA ASP A 749 -45.21 20.50 12.93
C ASP A 749 -46.65 19.95 12.87
N THR A 750 -47.50 20.63 12.11
CA THR A 750 -48.92 20.30 11.93
C THR A 750 -49.12 18.86 11.47
N LYS A 751 -48.21 18.31 10.65
CA LYS A 751 -48.33 16.92 10.17
C LYS A 751 -48.15 15.91 11.30
N THR A 752 -47.17 16.13 12.16
CA THR A 752 -46.93 15.30 13.35
C THR A 752 -48.10 15.41 14.33
N MET A 753 -48.60 16.62 14.59
CA MET A 753 -49.74 16.82 15.50
C MET A 753 -51.03 16.15 15.01
N VAL A 754 -51.36 16.24 13.72
CA VAL A 754 -52.53 15.54 13.15
C VAL A 754 -52.39 14.03 13.33
N LYS A 755 -51.22 13.46 13.03
CA LYS A 755 -50.95 12.02 13.22
C LYS A 755 -51.05 11.60 14.68
N THR A 756 -50.51 12.40 15.61
CA THR A 756 -50.59 12.12 17.05
C THR A 756 -52.05 12.16 17.51
N LEU A 757 -52.85 13.12 17.05
CA LEU A 757 -54.28 13.19 17.38
C LEU A 757 -55.08 12.01 16.80
N GLU A 758 -54.78 11.59 15.57
CA GLU A 758 -55.34 10.37 14.98
C GLU A 758 -54.98 9.12 15.78
N TYR A 759 -53.73 9.02 16.24
CA TYR A 759 -53.27 7.93 17.09
C TYR A 759 -54.05 7.89 18.41
N ILE A 760 -54.24 9.03 19.07
CA ILE A 760 -55.05 9.15 20.31
C ILE A 760 -56.50 8.70 20.05
N ARG A 761 -57.12 9.17 18.96
CA ARG A 761 -58.49 8.77 18.56
C ARG A 761 -58.62 7.29 18.20
N ARG A 762 -57.55 6.65 17.73
CA ARG A 762 -57.52 5.21 17.49
C ARG A 762 -57.42 4.44 18.80
N ARG A 763 -56.52 4.85 19.70
CA ARG A 763 -56.35 4.27 21.05
C ARG A 763 -57.60 4.40 21.91
N SER A 764 -58.32 5.53 21.81
CA SER A 764 -59.55 5.78 22.56
C SER A 764 -60.72 4.84 22.20
N LYS A 765 -60.64 4.08 21.10
CA LYS A 765 -61.64 3.06 20.74
C LYS A 765 -61.50 1.78 21.55
N GLN A 766 -60.38 1.59 22.26
CA GLN A 766 -60.21 0.45 23.15
C GLN A 766 -60.91 0.72 24.50
N PRO A 767 -61.68 -0.25 25.03
CA PRO A 767 -62.51 -0.05 26.23
C PRO A 767 -61.71 0.31 27.49
N GLU A 768 -60.47 -0.17 27.63
CA GLU A 768 -59.57 0.14 28.77
C GLU A 768 -58.94 1.54 28.71
N MET A 769 -59.10 2.25 27.58
CA MET A 769 -58.43 3.50 27.24
C MET A 769 -59.43 4.66 27.04
N SER A 770 -60.59 4.62 27.70
CA SER A 770 -61.64 5.64 27.60
C SER A 770 -61.19 7.06 27.96
N HIS A 771 -60.22 7.20 28.87
CA HIS A 771 -59.63 8.48 29.26
C HIS A 771 -58.93 9.22 28.10
N PHE A 772 -58.51 8.52 27.04
CA PHE A 772 -57.99 9.16 25.82
C PHE A 772 -59.08 9.84 24.99
N ALA A 773 -60.34 9.43 25.11
CA ALA A 773 -61.45 10.09 24.43
C ALA A 773 -61.68 11.50 24.99
N ASP A 774 -61.65 11.64 26.32
CA ASP A 774 -61.73 12.93 27.01
C ASP A 774 -60.51 13.82 26.69
N LEU A 775 -59.31 13.22 26.69
CA LEU A 775 -58.10 13.93 26.28
C LEU A 775 -58.20 14.45 24.83
N ALA A 776 -58.68 13.64 23.89
CA ALA A 776 -58.81 14.03 22.48
C ALA A 776 -59.73 15.24 22.25
N LEU A 777 -60.77 15.40 23.07
CA LEU A 777 -61.68 16.56 23.02
C LEU A 777 -60.98 17.85 23.49
N ARG A 778 -60.00 17.73 24.39
CA ARG A 778 -59.26 18.84 24.99
C ARG A 778 -58.01 19.24 24.20
N LEU A 779 -57.73 18.59 23.07
CA LEU A 779 -56.57 18.83 22.21
C LEU A 779 -56.99 19.42 20.85
N PRO A 780 -57.48 20.67 20.78
CA PRO A 780 -57.81 21.31 19.52
C PRO A 780 -56.55 21.47 18.64
N LEU A 781 -56.73 21.42 17.33
CA LEU A 781 -55.71 21.84 16.37
C LEU A 781 -56.00 23.30 16.01
N GLN A 782 -55.08 24.21 16.32
CA GLN A 782 -55.16 25.58 15.86
C GLN A 782 -54.96 25.61 14.34
N SER A 783 -55.99 26.03 13.61
CA SER A 783 -55.90 26.30 12.17
C SER A 783 -54.98 27.52 11.95
N ARG A 784 -53.94 27.37 11.12
CA ARG A 784 -53.13 28.52 10.69
C ARG A 784 -54.03 29.57 10.03
N THR A 785 -54.15 30.73 10.66
CA THR A 785 -54.42 32.00 9.97
C THR A 785 -53.11 32.63 9.56
#